data_AF-A0A8S1J081-F1
#
_entry.id   AF-A0A8S1J081-F1
#
_cell.length_a   1.000
_cell.length_b   1.000
_cell.length_c   1.000
_cell.angle_alpha   90.00
_cell.angle_beta   90.00
_cell.angle_gamma   90.00
#
_symmetry.space_group_name_H-M   'P 1'
#
loop_
_entity.id
_entity.type
_entity.pdbx_description
1 polymer ?
#
loop_
_entity_poly.entity_id
_entity_poly.type
_entity_poly.pdbx_seq_one_letter_code
_entity_poly.pdbx_strand_id
1 'polypeptide(L)'
;MNRTLWGALRPPLPTNAWWGNLVYEEGMQTLAPLPYLMRATNRGVVVCYPSAIAEHNFVSSHFLEDIQMEILEEVIARNLLHYDPMTVSMRWQTVLREGASGTMKAHVARGSPYATFTFNSVTPTIKSRFAFVSPLQVEQTGTKFRLELNDGQVWLIYTSAPLTLAFGDHSSPIVARSPFTGSMRIARLLNATHEAVLDAHSDVYAIGSDVQMAGLDEDSAALRFTFDTASMSGRGRGSLLTLALPHHDDFRVTGEGVALDGAYRSIKGPMKGVVGDVWDMRVEMPDIGWTSPRPIDEDKVEDIREAVHSDQFVLPVSVDVYQFARQVAGLGRVALIADEVGETQIAADVRERMKEVLEPWYVGTNVHKLLYDVDWGGLVTWQSLQDRQQDFGSAMYNDHHYQYGYLTYAAAVIAKEDKRWLDSHRQKVLELVRDYANPNRADRYYPFARHFDFYLAHSWAGGLWVFDAGRNQESSSEAVNAYYALYLLGSAMEDKQLGDWGRILMSMELAAAQKYWHIPSSSAIYPAPFSATKIVGILWSTRVDYSTWFGLNVEYIHCIQYLPFTPLTEVLLDAGWMEEDYPVVAAALGRPDPPLSDWWRGYIVMAHAIIDREAAWKEAATLESFDLGSTRANVLYWIATRPSQGAPPGTPSPALAVSAPQGPVVGLQGPVGGRQEPVGGSQVPGGGPQRPLVGSQGAVRGRGVVAGEEMAVDGCRQCSCKCDCSEVGAGEREEECRCACRCRRVEGRSDYCLAI
;
A
#
# COMPACT_ATOMS: atom_id res chain seq x y z
N MET A 1 -5.53 9.33 -18.66
CA MET A 1 -5.79 10.11 -17.43
C MET A 1 -6.91 11.10 -17.67
N ASN A 2 -7.95 11.14 -16.84
CA ASN A 2 -8.97 12.19 -16.91
C ASN A 2 -8.46 13.47 -16.22
N ARG A 3 -7.75 14.33 -16.95
CA ARG A 3 -7.12 15.55 -16.41
C ARG A 3 -8.13 16.56 -15.80
N THR A 4 -9.44 16.41 -16.03
CA THR A 4 -10.45 17.30 -15.42
C THR A 4 -10.62 17.06 -13.92
N LEU A 5 -10.60 15.80 -13.47
CA LEU A 5 -10.76 15.44 -12.05
C LEU A 5 -9.59 15.95 -11.19
N TRP A 6 -8.40 16.08 -11.78
CA TRP A 6 -7.21 16.65 -11.12
C TRP A 6 -7.24 18.19 -10.99
N GLY A 7 -8.14 18.87 -11.71
CA GLY A 7 -8.28 20.33 -11.64
C GLY A 7 -6.99 21.08 -11.96
N ALA A 8 -6.47 21.80 -10.96
CA ALA A 8 -5.25 22.60 -11.09
C ALA A 8 -3.95 21.82 -10.83
N LEU A 9 -4.03 20.59 -10.27
CA LEU A 9 -2.87 19.77 -9.91
C LEU A 9 -2.09 19.33 -11.16
N ARG A 10 -0.76 19.24 -11.04
CA ARG A 10 0.17 18.89 -12.13
C ARG A 10 1.24 17.92 -11.61
N PRO A 11 1.91 17.15 -12.48
CA PRO A 11 2.99 16.25 -12.08
C PRO A 11 4.10 16.95 -11.28
N PRO A 12 4.74 16.26 -10.32
CA PRO A 12 4.51 14.86 -9.96
C PRO A 12 3.17 14.65 -9.23
N LEU A 13 2.44 13.62 -9.63
CA LEU A 13 1.15 13.24 -9.07
C LEU A 13 1.33 11.97 -8.22
N PRO A 14 0.71 11.89 -7.03
CA PRO A 14 0.76 10.68 -6.23
C PRO A 14 -0.08 9.58 -6.89
N THR A 15 0.44 8.37 -6.85
CA THR A 15 -0.08 7.21 -7.59
C THR A 15 -0.65 6.12 -6.70
N ASN A 16 -0.18 6.03 -5.45
CA ASN A 16 -0.56 4.97 -4.50
C ASN A 16 -1.33 5.56 -3.30
N ALA A 17 -1.69 6.85 -3.35
CA ALA A 17 -2.44 7.52 -2.31
C ALA A 17 -3.84 6.90 -2.09
N TRP A 18 -4.25 6.82 -0.82
CA TRP A 18 -5.54 6.26 -0.40
C TRP A 18 -6.75 6.90 -1.10
N TRP A 19 -6.63 8.16 -1.51
CA TRP A 19 -7.67 8.94 -2.19
C TRP A 19 -7.66 8.87 -3.73
N GLY A 20 -6.74 8.13 -4.37
CA GLY A 20 -6.64 8.03 -5.83
C GLY A 20 -7.95 7.63 -6.54
N ASN A 21 -8.81 6.87 -5.87
CA ASN A 21 -10.14 6.49 -6.36
C ASN A 21 -11.11 7.66 -6.64
N LEU A 22 -10.77 8.89 -6.23
CA LEU A 22 -11.51 10.12 -6.58
C LEU A 22 -11.12 10.70 -7.96
N VAL A 23 -10.01 10.25 -8.56
CA VAL A 23 -9.41 10.80 -9.79
C VAL A 23 -9.04 9.75 -10.85
N TYR A 24 -9.02 8.47 -10.49
CA TYR A 24 -8.84 7.36 -11.42
C TYR A 24 -10.17 7.00 -12.10
N GLU A 25 -10.11 6.60 -13.37
CA GLU A 25 -11.29 6.33 -14.21
C GLU A 25 -12.30 7.49 -14.21
N GLU A 26 -13.53 7.25 -13.76
CA GLU A 26 -14.57 8.26 -13.56
C GLU A 26 -14.48 8.96 -12.20
N GLY A 27 -13.66 8.45 -11.26
CA GLY A 27 -13.50 8.99 -9.91
C GLY A 27 -14.69 8.71 -8.98
N MET A 28 -15.35 7.56 -9.12
CA MET A 28 -16.57 7.19 -8.35
C MET A 28 -16.40 5.88 -7.56
N GLN A 29 -15.15 5.47 -7.34
CA GLN A 29 -14.82 4.19 -6.71
C GLN A 29 -14.71 4.35 -5.19
N THR A 30 -14.81 3.23 -4.47
CA THR A 30 -14.88 3.25 -3.00
C THR A 30 -13.60 3.80 -2.39
N LEU A 31 -13.76 4.79 -1.51
CA LEU A 31 -12.73 5.44 -0.72
C LEU A 31 -12.88 5.03 0.74
N ALA A 32 -11.79 4.72 1.43
CA ALA A 32 -11.81 4.29 2.82
C ALA A 32 -11.03 5.26 3.72
N PRO A 33 -11.56 6.47 4.05
CA PRO A 33 -10.90 7.37 5.00
C PRO A 33 -10.82 6.77 6.41
N LEU A 34 -11.76 5.89 6.74
CA LEU A 34 -12.04 5.31 8.07
C LEU A 34 -12.57 6.37 9.06
N PRO A 35 -13.61 6.06 9.88
CA PRO A 35 -14.33 4.78 9.96
C PRO A 35 -15.31 4.57 8.79
N TYR A 36 -15.65 5.64 8.07
CA TYR A 36 -16.54 5.58 6.92
C TYR A 36 -15.86 4.99 5.68
N LEU A 37 -16.68 4.43 4.80
CA LEU A 37 -16.40 4.33 3.37
C LEU A 37 -17.16 5.45 2.65
N MET A 38 -16.63 5.95 1.54
CA MET A 38 -17.24 7.02 0.75
C MET A 38 -17.15 6.76 -0.75
N ARG A 39 -18.12 7.25 -1.53
CA ARG A 39 -18.06 7.27 -3.01
C ARG A 39 -18.53 8.62 -3.52
N ALA A 40 -17.77 9.23 -4.43
CA ALA A 40 -18.16 10.47 -5.09
C ALA A 40 -19.16 10.19 -6.22
N THR A 41 -20.31 10.85 -6.23
CA THR A 41 -21.34 10.77 -7.29
C THR A 41 -21.20 11.95 -8.28
N ASN A 42 -22.05 11.97 -9.31
CA ASN A 42 -22.20 13.14 -10.17
C ASN A 42 -22.68 14.41 -9.44
N ARG A 43 -23.33 14.30 -8.27
CA ARG A 43 -23.96 15.42 -7.57
C ARG A 43 -23.53 15.61 -6.11
N GLY A 44 -22.68 14.74 -5.58
CA GLY A 44 -22.12 14.87 -4.24
C GLY A 44 -21.39 13.59 -3.80
N VAL A 45 -21.64 13.12 -2.57
CA VAL A 45 -20.92 12.00 -1.95
C VAL A 45 -21.90 11.06 -1.23
N VAL A 46 -21.76 9.77 -1.48
CA VAL A 46 -22.31 8.71 -0.63
C VAL A 46 -21.35 8.44 0.52
N VAL A 47 -21.87 8.39 1.73
CA VAL A 47 -21.18 8.07 2.98
C VAL A 47 -21.79 6.80 3.55
N CYS A 48 -20.94 5.85 3.93
CA CYS A 48 -21.31 4.56 4.49
C CYS A 48 -20.56 4.33 5.81
N TYR A 49 -21.25 3.88 6.86
CA TYR A 49 -20.62 3.26 8.02
C TYR A 49 -20.74 1.74 7.88
N PRO A 50 -19.70 1.05 7.35
CA PRO A 50 -19.85 -0.32 6.87
C PRO A 50 -20.08 -1.31 8.01
N SER A 51 -20.90 -2.32 7.76
CA SER A 51 -20.83 -3.59 8.48
C SER A 51 -19.68 -4.44 7.94
N ALA A 52 -19.09 -5.27 8.79
CA ALA A 52 -18.08 -6.25 8.39
C ALA A 52 -18.71 -7.65 8.30
N ILE A 53 -18.35 -8.41 7.26
CA ILE A 53 -18.55 -9.86 7.19
C ILE A 53 -17.19 -10.51 7.37
N ALA A 54 -17.13 -11.57 8.19
CA ALA A 54 -15.93 -12.34 8.44
C ALA A 54 -16.19 -13.81 8.12
N GLU A 55 -15.46 -14.33 7.15
CA GLU A 55 -15.40 -15.74 6.74
C GLU A 55 -14.00 -16.28 7.02
N HIS A 56 -13.77 -17.58 6.81
CA HIS A 56 -12.45 -18.15 7.11
C HIS A 56 -11.34 -17.58 6.20
N ASN A 57 -11.67 -17.27 4.95
CA ASN A 57 -10.71 -16.80 3.95
C ASN A 57 -10.74 -15.28 3.70
N PHE A 58 -11.66 -14.52 4.29
CA PHE A 58 -11.64 -13.04 4.19
C PHE A 58 -12.39 -12.35 5.35
N VAL A 59 -12.05 -11.09 5.61
CA VAL A 59 -12.92 -10.14 6.32
C VAL A 59 -13.16 -8.94 5.41
N SER A 60 -14.40 -8.53 5.18
CA SER A 60 -14.75 -7.47 4.23
C SER A 60 -15.73 -6.47 4.82
N SER A 61 -15.47 -5.18 4.58
CA SER A 61 -16.34 -4.05 4.93
C SER A 61 -17.30 -3.77 3.78
N HIS A 62 -18.60 -3.95 4.01
CA HIS A 62 -19.62 -3.84 2.97
C HIS A 62 -20.06 -2.39 2.74
N PHE A 63 -19.90 -1.92 1.50
CA PHE A 63 -20.38 -0.61 1.09
C PHE A 63 -21.89 -0.62 0.80
N LEU A 64 -22.65 0.20 1.54
CA LEU A 64 -24.06 0.47 1.32
C LEU A 64 -24.29 1.98 1.25
N GLU A 65 -25.35 2.41 0.56
CA GLU A 65 -25.63 3.84 0.37
C GLU A 65 -26.42 4.41 1.56
N ASP A 66 -25.81 4.38 2.75
CA ASP A 66 -26.44 4.79 4.02
C ASP A 66 -26.95 6.23 3.94
N ILE A 67 -26.08 7.18 3.57
CA ILE A 67 -26.43 8.58 3.36
C ILE A 67 -25.76 9.10 2.08
N GLN A 68 -26.57 9.56 1.12
CA GLN A 68 -26.10 10.31 -0.03
C GLN A 68 -26.31 11.80 0.22
N MET A 69 -25.23 12.57 0.35
CA MET A 69 -25.25 14.02 0.42
C MET A 69 -25.02 14.58 -0.98
N GLU A 70 -26.03 15.21 -1.57
CA GLU A 70 -25.98 15.75 -2.94
C GLU A 70 -26.56 17.16 -3.03
N ILE A 71 -26.40 17.83 -4.16
CA ILE A 71 -27.07 19.11 -4.48
C ILE A 71 -28.13 18.98 -5.57
N LEU A 72 -29.15 19.83 -5.47
CA LEU A 72 -30.31 19.83 -6.39
C LEU A 72 -29.99 20.42 -7.76
N GLU A 73 -29.02 21.36 -7.83
CA GLU A 73 -28.60 22.07 -9.03
C GLU A 73 -27.81 21.18 -10.01
N GLU A 74 -27.75 21.59 -11.27
CA GLU A 74 -26.99 20.87 -12.30
C GLU A 74 -25.48 21.05 -12.07
N VAL A 75 -24.74 19.94 -11.98
CA VAL A 75 -23.28 19.94 -11.84
C VAL A 75 -22.64 19.95 -13.23
N ILE A 76 -21.80 20.95 -13.49
CA ILE A 76 -21.09 21.13 -14.75
C ILE A 76 -19.61 20.72 -14.68
N ALA A 77 -19.04 20.63 -13.48
CA ALA A 77 -17.64 20.26 -13.28
C ALA A 77 -17.44 19.64 -11.89
N ARG A 78 -16.52 18.68 -11.81
CA ARG A 78 -16.13 17.99 -10.58
C ARG A 78 -14.62 17.80 -10.56
N ASN A 79 -13.94 18.23 -9.50
CA ASN A 79 -12.47 18.17 -9.43
C ASN A 79 -11.93 18.19 -7.99
N LEU A 80 -10.73 17.66 -7.78
CA LEU A 80 -9.93 17.89 -6.57
C LEU A 80 -9.52 19.35 -6.44
N LEU A 81 -9.48 19.81 -5.19
CA LEU A 81 -8.97 21.13 -4.80
C LEU A 81 -7.64 21.05 -4.08
N HIS A 82 -7.48 20.05 -3.21
CA HIS A 82 -6.39 19.94 -2.25
C HIS A 82 -6.21 18.47 -1.86
N TYR A 83 -4.98 18.10 -1.53
CA TYR A 83 -4.64 16.84 -0.87
C TYR A 83 -3.37 17.03 -0.03
N ASP A 84 -3.22 16.19 0.98
CA ASP A 84 -2.02 16.03 1.81
C ASP A 84 -2.03 14.59 2.40
N PRO A 85 -1.17 14.19 3.37
CA PRO A 85 -1.18 12.83 3.90
C PRO A 85 -2.53 12.40 4.51
N MET A 86 -3.17 13.30 5.29
CA MET A 86 -4.37 12.97 6.07
C MET A 86 -5.67 13.44 5.43
N THR A 87 -5.64 14.40 4.50
CA THR A 87 -6.85 15.03 3.95
C THR A 87 -6.90 15.06 2.43
N VAL A 88 -8.11 15.08 1.90
CA VAL A 88 -8.41 15.36 0.48
C VAL A 88 -9.70 16.17 0.38
N SER A 89 -9.72 17.17 -0.50
CA SER A 89 -10.91 18.00 -0.74
C SER A 89 -11.34 17.96 -2.20
N MET A 90 -12.62 17.67 -2.43
CA MET A 90 -13.23 17.54 -3.75
C MET A 90 -14.37 18.55 -3.92
N ARG A 91 -14.56 19.08 -5.13
CA ARG A 91 -15.55 20.13 -5.45
C ARG A 91 -16.48 19.69 -6.57
N TRP A 92 -17.75 20.03 -6.43
CA TRP A 92 -18.78 20.04 -7.48
C TRP A 92 -19.13 21.50 -7.76
N GLN A 93 -19.12 21.90 -9.03
CA GLN A 93 -19.47 23.25 -9.48
C GLN A 93 -20.78 23.21 -10.27
N THR A 94 -21.64 24.19 -10.03
CA THR A 94 -22.96 24.29 -10.65
C THR A 94 -23.13 25.60 -11.41
N VAL A 95 -24.04 25.61 -12.37
CA VAL A 95 -24.56 26.85 -12.98
C VAL A 95 -25.88 27.18 -12.29
N LEU A 96 -25.98 28.41 -11.81
CA LEU A 96 -27.21 28.97 -11.27
C LEU A 96 -27.95 29.75 -12.36
N ARG A 97 -29.18 30.17 -12.07
CA ARG A 97 -29.91 31.10 -12.96
C ARG A 97 -29.09 32.39 -13.14
N GLU A 98 -29.23 33.01 -14.31
CA GLU A 98 -28.57 34.29 -14.67
C GLU A 98 -27.03 34.24 -14.74
N GLY A 99 -26.43 33.04 -14.79
CA GLY A 99 -24.99 32.87 -15.03
C GLY A 99 -24.10 32.99 -13.78
N ALA A 100 -24.70 33.13 -12.59
CA ALA A 100 -23.99 32.90 -11.34
C ALA A 100 -23.57 31.42 -11.21
N SER A 101 -22.60 31.12 -10.34
CA SER A 101 -22.13 29.75 -10.10
C SER A 101 -22.23 29.39 -8.62
N GLY A 102 -22.62 28.15 -8.35
CA GLY A 102 -22.68 27.58 -7.01
C GLY A 102 -21.62 26.50 -6.83
N THR A 103 -21.29 26.16 -5.59
CA THR A 103 -20.37 25.04 -5.32
C THR A 103 -20.76 24.23 -4.09
N MET A 104 -20.56 22.92 -4.17
CA MET A 104 -20.42 22.03 -3.01
C MET A 104 -18.97 21.58 -2.95
N LYS A 105 -18.43 21.44 -1.73
CA LYS A 105 -17.16 20.76 -1.48
C LYS A 105 -17.37 19.67 -0.44
N ALA A 106 -16.67 18.56 -0.60
CA ALA A 106 -16.48 17.56 0.45
C ALA A 106 -15.05 17.69 0.99
N HIS A 107 -14.92 17.75 2.32
CA HIS A 107 -13.65 17.74 3.04
C HIS A 107 -13.54 16.38 3.73
N VAL A 108 -12.67 15.52 3.22
CA VAL A 108 -12.47 14.16 3.72
C VAL A 108 -11.14 14.12 4.46
N ALA A 109 -11.16 13.73 5.72
CA ALA A 109 -9.98 13.54 6.54
C ALA A 109 -9.96 12.11 7.11
N ARG A 110 -8.76 11.53 7.16
CA ARG A 110 -8.47 10.28 7.84
C ARG A 110 -8.98 10.31 9.28
N GLY A 111 -9.66 9.24 9.70
CA GLY A 111 -10.16 9.11 11.06
C GLY A 111 -11.26 10.09 11.47
N SER A 112 -11.88 10.85 10.56
CA SER A 112 -12.94 11.79 10.96
C SER A 112 -14.25 11.05 11.33
N PRO A 113 -14.79 11.20 12.56
CA PRO A 113 -16.11 10.69 12.91
C PRO A 113 -17.27 11.46 12.26
N TYR A 114 -16.96 12.42 11.37
CA TYR A 114 -17.93 13.19 10.60
C TYR A 114 -17.57 13.19 9.11
N ALA A 115 -18.55 13.02 8.22
CA ALA A 115 -18.41 13.46 6.83
C ALA A 115 -18.76 14.95 6.74
N THR A 116 -17.91 15.74 6.08
CA THR A 116 -17.93 17.21 6.17
C THR A 116 -18.08 17.85 4.79
N PHE A 117 -19.00 18.80 4.68
CA PHE A 117 -19.36 19.46 3.43
C PHE A 117 -19.44 20.98 3.60
N THR A 118 -19.04 21.72 2.58
CA THR A 118 -19.28 23.17 2.50
C THR A 118 -20.04 23.52 1.22
N PHE A 119 -20.98 24.45 1.33
CA PHE A 119 -21.88 24.86 0.28
C PHE A 119 -21.76 26.37 0.05
N ASN A 120 -21.91 26.79 -1.20
CA ASN A 120 -22.06 28.18 -1.59
C ASN A 120 -23.18 28.27 -2.64
N SER A 121 -24.30 28.87 -2.25
CA SER A 121 -25.44 29.17 -3.12
C SER A 121 -26.00 27.95 -3.89
N VAL A 122 -26.05 26.79 -3.23
CA VAL A 122 -26.60 25.52 -3.77
C VAL A 122 -27.50 24.85 -2.73
N THR A 123 -28.44 24.01 -3.16
CA THR A 123 -29.50 23.46 -2.31
C THR A 123 -29.15 22.02 -1.90
N PRO A 124 -28.80 21.74 -0.64
CA PRO A 124 -28.49 20.40 -0.18
C PRO A 124 -29.70 19.46 -0.24
N THR A 125 -29.42 18.20 -0.56
CA THR A 125 -30.37 17.09 -0.56
C THR A 125 -29.73 15.88 0.10
N ILE A 126 -30.52 15.13 0.87
CA ILE A 126 -30.07 13.93 1.56
C ILE A 126 -30.96 12.77 1.12
N LYS A 127 -30.34 11.70 0.63
CA LYS A 127 -31.01 10.44 0.25
C LYS A 127 -30.43 9.29 1.06
N SER A 128 -31.14 8.17 1.07
CA SER A 128 -30.64 6.91 1.59
C SER A 128 -31.17 5.76 0.71
N ARG A 129 -30.43 4.65 0.66
CA ARG A 129 -30.97 3.36 0.20
C ARG A 129 -32.00 2.78 1.18
N PHE A 130 -31.90 3.17 2.45
CA PHE A 130 -32.79 2.75 3.52
C PHE A 130 -33.98 3.70 3.63
N ALA A 131 -35.09 3.19 4.15
CA ALA A 131 -36.27 4.00 4.37
C ALA A 131 -36.07 4.91 5.58
N PHE A 132 -36.41 6.20 5.43
CA PHE A 132 -36.48 7.13 6.55
C PHE A 132 -37.60 6.71 7.51
N VAL A 133 -37.31 6.68 8.81
CA VAL A 133 -38.25 6.32 9.89
C VAL A 133 -38.68 7.57 10.66
N SER A 134 -37.72 8.44 10.98
CA SER A 134 -37.97 9.67 11.71
C SER A 134 -36.91 10.73 11.40
N PRO A 135 -37.29 12.01 11.26
CA PRO A 135 -38.65 12.53 11.15
C PRO A 135 -39.24 12.34 9.75
N LEU A 136 -40.57 12.40 9.62
CA LEU A 136 -41.31 12.20 8.37
C LEU A 136 -42.43 13.24 8.20
N GLN A 137 -42.74 13.56 6.94
CA GLN A 137 -43.83 14.44 6.50
C GLN A 137 -43.88 15.78 7.25
N VAL A 138 -42.72 16.36 7.54
CA VAL A 138 -42.56 17.55 8.38
C VAL A 138 -41.42 18.43 7.86
N GLU A 139 -41.54 19.73 8.09
CA GLU A 139 -40.43 20.67 7.92
C GLU A 139 -39.82 21.00 9.28
N GLN A 140 -38.51 20.91 9.39
CA GLN A 140 -37.78 21.33 10.59
C GLN A 140 -36.81 22.44 10.24
N THR A 141 -36.75 23.47 11.07
CA THR A 141 -35.78 24.55 10.95
C THR A 141 -34.87 24.55 12.17
N GLY A 142 -33.56 24.46 11.95
CA GLY A 142 -32.59 24.39 13.04
C GLY A 142 -31.15 24.24 12.56
N THR A 143 -30.23 24.03 13.51
CA THR A 143 -28.80 23.81 13.27
C THR A 143 -28.33 22.38 13.61
N LYS A 144 -29.22 21.57 14.17
CA LYS A 144 -29.01 20.15 14.48
C LYS A 144 -30.28 19.38 14.14
N PHE A 145 -30.14 18.23 13.48
CA PHE A 145 -31.21 17.30 13.18
C PHE A 145 -30.79 15.87 13.56
N ARG A 146 -31.76 15.04 13.92
CA ARG A 146 -31.59 13.59 14.12
C ARG A 146 -32.36 12.88 13.02
N LEU A 147 -31.74 11.89 12.40
CA LEU A 147 -32.31 11.09 11.32
C LEU A 147 -32.23 9.61 11.69
N GLU A 148 -33.32 8.87 11.53
CA GLU A 148 -33.43 7.44 11.80
C GLU A 148 -33.81 6.68 10.52
N LEU A 149 -33.11 5.58 10.25
CA LEU A 149 -33.29 4.70 9.09
C LEU A 149 -33.87 3.34 9.52
N ASN A 150 -34.54 2.64 8.59
CA ASN A 150 -35.29 1.42 8.89
C ASN A 150 -34.44 0.17 9.17
N ASP A 151 -33.11 0.27 9.06
CA ASP A 151 -32.14 -0.72 9.52
C ASP A 151 -31.63 -0.44 10.95
N GLY A 152 -32.18 0.58 11.62
CA GLY A 152 -31.79 1.01 12.97
C GLY A 152 -30.62 1.99 12.99
N GLN A 153 -30.15 2.48 11.85
CA GLN A 153 -29.14 3.54 11.84
C GLN A 153 -29.70 4.89 12.29
N VAL A 154 -29.01 5.52 13.23
CA VAL A 154 -29.24 6.91 13.64
C VAL A 154 -28.07 7.79 13.18
N TRP A 155 -28.40 8.90 12.54
CA TRP A 155 -27.46 9.91 12.04
C TRP A 155 -27.78 11.28 12.65
N LEU A 156 -26.74 12.03 12.97
CA LEU A 156 -26.81 13.42 13.42
C LEU A 156 -26.33 14.33 12.29
N ILE A 157 -27.09 15.37 11.99
CA ILE A 157 -26.80 16.37 10.95
C ILE A 157 -26.62 17.71 11.64
N TYR A 158 -25.49 18.37 11.41
CA TYR A 158 -25.17 19.69 11.96
C TYR A 158 -25.01 20.70 10.84
N THR A 159 -25.52 21.94 11.01
CA THR A 159 -25.33 23.03 10.06
C THR A 159 -24.79 24.29 10.74
N SER A 160 -23.89 24.98 10.04
CA SER A 160 -23.28 26.27 10.45
C SER A 160 -24.28 27.40 10.72
N ALA A 161 -25.44 27.38 10.05
CA ALA A 161 -26.51 28.34 10.20
C ALA A 161 -27.88 27.61 10.14
N PRO A 162 -28.96 28.21 10.66
CA PRO A 162 -30.30 27.60 10.60
C PRO A 162 -30.70 27.27 9.17
N LEU A 163 -31.06 26.01 8.95
CA LEU A 163 -31.53 25.50 7.66
C LEU A 163 -32.92 24.92 7.83
N THR A 164 -33.81 25.13 6.85
CA THR A 164 -35.11 24.45 6.81
C THR A 164 -35.00 23.20 5.93
N LEU A 165 -35.05 22.03 6.56
CA LEU A 165 -35.08 20.73 5.89
C LEU A 165 -36.52 20.22 5.81
N ALA A 166 -36.94 19.81 4.62
CA ALA A 166 -38.22 19.16 4.40
C ALA A 166 -38.05 17.65 4.31
N PHE A 167 -38.66 16.93 5.25
CA PHE A 167 -38.68 15.48 5.32
C PHE A 167 -39.96 14.99 4.64
N GLY A 168 -39.80 14.19 3.58
CA GLY A 168 -40.91 13.64 2.83
C GLY A 168 -41.50 12.38 3.47
N ASP A 169 -41.94 11.43 2.64
CA ASP A 169 -42.25 10.08 3.09
C ASP A 169 -40.98 9.24 3.29
N HIS A 170 -41.16 7.95 3.56
CA HIS A 170 -40.11 6.95 3.79
C HIS A 170 -39.02 6.88 2.72
N SER A 171 -39.27 7.30 1.47
CA SER A 171 -38.32 7.15 0.35
C SER A 171 -38.00 8.45 -0.38
N SER A 172 -38.77 9.52 -0.10
CA SER A 172 -38.56 10.84 -0.65
C SER A 172 -37.25 11.45 -0.13
N PRO A 173 -36.39 12.02 -1.00
CA PRO A 173 -35.22 12.77 -0.57
C PRO A 173 -35.58 13.88 0.43
N ILE A 174 -34.75 14.06 1.46
CA ILE A 174 -34.83 15.23 2.34
C ILE A 174 -34.22 16.40 1.57
N VAL A 175 -34.94 17.51 1.46
CA VAL A 175 -34.53 18.66 0.61
C VAL A 175 -34.52 19.94 1.43
N ALA A 176 -33.42 20.70 1.34
CA ALA A 176 -33.36 22.06 1.88
C ALA A 176 -34.34 22.99 1.13
N ARG A 177 -35.11 23.80 1.86
CA ARG A 177 -36.12 24.70 1.25
C ARG A 177 -35.55 25.94 0.56
N SER A 178 -34.24 26.19 0.66
CA SER A 178 -33.55 27.27 -0.06
C SER A 178 -32.08 26.90 -0.32
N PRO A 179 -31.42 27.55 -1.30
CA PRO A 179 -29.98 27.44 -1.46
C PRO A 179 -29.24 27.84 -0.17
N PHE A 180 -28.24 27.05 0.20
CA PHE A 180 -27.47 27.18 1.42
C PHE A 180 -26.06 27.68 1.12
N THR A 181 -25.56 28.56 1.99
CA THR A 181 -24.15 28.98 2.02
C THR A 181 -23.64 28.79 3.43
N GLY A 182 -22.71 27.86 3.62
CA GLY A 182 -22.24 27.42 4.93
C GLY A 182 -21.73 25.97 4.94
N SER A 183 -21.30 25.52 6.11
CA SER A 183 -20.88 24.14 6.37
C SER A 183 -22.03 23.26 6.85
N MET A 184 -21.98 21.97 6.51
CA MET A 184 -22.78 20.89 7.09
C MET A 184 -21.88 19.70 7.43
N ARG A 185 -22.15 19.00 8.54
CA ARG A 185 -21.48 17.76 8.91
C ARG A 185 -22.51 16.70 9.28
N ILE A 186 -22.22 15.44 8.94
CA ILE A 186 -23.03 14.28 9.34
C ILE A 186 -22.18 13.28 10.12
N ALA A 187 -22.74 12.70 11.18
CA ALA A 187 -22.09 11.69 12.00
C ALA A 187 -23.06 10.53 12.32
N ARG A 188 -22.53 9.32 12.34
CA ARG A 188 -23.27 8.10 12.70
C ARG A 188 -23.29 7.96 14.22
N LEU A 189 -24.48 7.97 14.83
CA LEU A 189 -24.64 7.85 16.29
C LEU A 189 -24.75 6.37 16.70
N LEU A 190 -23.63 5.79 17.14
CA LEU A 190 -23.54 4.37 17.48
C LEU A 190 -24.11 4.02 18.88
N ASN A 191 -24.11 4.97 19.81
CA ASN A 191 -24.75 4.86 21.13
C ASN A 191 -25.27 6.24 21.53
N ALA A 192 -26.41 6.32 22.21
CA ALA A 192 -26.98 7.58 22.70
C ALA A 192 -26.03 8.35 23.63
N THR A 193 -25.15 7.67 24.37
CA THR A 193 -24.13 8.31 25.23
C THR A 193 -23.10 9.11 24.44
N HIS A 194 -22.86 8.77 23.17
CA HIS A 194 -21.87 9.41 22.31
C HIS A 194 -22.35 10.74 21.73
N GLU A 195 -23.65 11.03 21.80
CA GLU A 195 -24.26 12.23 21.20
C GLU A 195 -23.69 13.52 21.78
N ALA A 196 -23.45 13.57 23.10
CA ALA A 196 -22.87 14.75 23.75
C ALA A 196 -21.43 15.05 23.29
N VAL A 197 -20.62 14.01 23.03
CA VAL A 197 -19.26 14.17 22.49
C VAL A 197 -19.32 14.63 21.03
N LEU A 198 -20.17 13.99 20.22
CA LEU A 198 -20.35 14.37 18.81
C LEU A 198 -20.88 15.81 18.66
N ASP A 199 -21.77 16.26 19.56
CA ASP A 199 -22.25 17.63 19.62
C ASP A 199 -21.12 18.62 19.95
N ALA A 200 -20.33 18.33 21.00
CA ALA A 200 -19.27 19.20 21.51
C ALA A 200 -18.15 19.47 20.48
N HIS A 201 -17.87 18.51 19.60
CA HIS A 201 -16.82 18.60 18.58
C HIS A 201 -17.36 18.80 17.14
N SER A 202 -18.67 19.07 17.00
CA SER A 202 -19.32 19.24 15.69
C SER A 202 -18.86 20.48 14.91
N ASP A 203 -18.34 21.52 15.57
CA ASP A 203 -17.99 22.79 14.91
C ASP A 203 -16.66 22.74 14.16
N VAL A 204 -15.65 22.04 14.67
CA VAL A 204 -14.26 22.06 14.16
C VAL A 204 -13.95 20.84 13.29
N TYR A 205 -13.39 21.08 12.11
CA TYR A 205 -13.05 20.04 11.13
C TYR A 205 -11.71 20.32 10.44
N ALA A 206 -11.00 19.25 10.05
CA ALA A 206 -9.76 19.36 9.30
C ALA A 206 -10.03 19.74 7.83
N ILE A 207 -9.19 20.62 7.30
CA ILE A 207 -9.16 21.06 5.89
C ILE A 207 -7.80 20.85 5.23
N GLY A 208 -6.76 20.60 6.03
CA GLY A 208 -5.41 20.25 5.61
C GLY A 208 -4.66 19.50 6.72
N SER A 209 -3.49 18.96 6.40
CA SER A 209 -2.55 18.42 7.39
C SER A 209 -1.10 18.46 6.90
N ASP A 210 -0.17 18.39 7.84
CA ASP A 210 1.24 18.08 7.59
C ASP A 210 1.74 17.02 8.58
N VAL A 211 2.77 16.29 8.17
CA VAL A 211 3.46 15.27 8.97
C VAL A 211 4.95 15.59 8.96
N GLN A 212 5.52 15.79 10.14
CA GLN A 212 6.90 16.23 10.34
C GLN A 212 7.60 15.32 11.36
N MET A 213 8.91 15.11 11.18
CA MET A 213 9.77 14.62 12.24
C MET A 213 9.97 15.74 13.27
N ALA A 214 9.46 15.54 14.48
CA ALA A 214 9.55 16.49 15.59
C ALA A 214 10.81 16.30 16.46
N GLY A 215 11.39 15.10 16.44
CA GLY A 215 12.60 14.74 17.17
C GLY A 215 13.05 13.33 16.81
N LEU A 216 14.29 13.01 17.17
CA LEU A 216 14.92 11.72 16.91
C LEU A 216 15.90 11.41 18.05
N ASP A 217 15.63 10.32 18.74
CA ASP A 217 16.56 9.70 19.69
C ASP A 217 17.30 8.53 18.98
N GLU A 218 18.22 7.86 19.66
CA GLU A 218 18.94 6.71 19.10
C GLU A 218 18.01 5.53 18.79
N ASP A 219 17.05 5.30 19.69
CA ASP A 219 16.11 4.17 19.75
C ASP A 219 14.70 4.49 19.25
N SER A 220 14.42 5.72 18.81
CA SER A 220 13.03 6.14 18.52
C SER A 220 12.93 7.48 17.78
N ALA A 221 11.82 7.67 17.07
CA ALA A 221 11.48 8.89 16.36
C ALA A 221 10.20 9.51 16.90
N ALA A 222 10.23 10.82 17.15
CA ALA A 222 9.04 11.60 17.45
C ALA A 222 8.45 12.17 16.15
N LEU A 223 7.21 11.81 15.84
CA LEU A 223 6.47 12.32 14.67
C LEU A 223 5.36 13.25 15.14
N ARG A 224 5.23 14.40 14.49
CA ARG A 224 4.14 15.36 14.71
C ARG A 224 3.28 15.45 13.47
N PHE A 225 2.00 15.12 13.63
CA PHE A 225 0.95 15.41 12.68
C PHE A 225 0.25 16.69 13.14
N THR A 226 0.11 17.68 12.27
CA THR A 226 -0.62 18.92 12.55
C THR A 226 -1.78 19.03 11.56
N PHE A 227 -2.97 19.35 12.05
CA PHE A 227 -4.17 19.52 11.23
C PHE A 227 -4.49 21.01 11.07
N ASP A 228 -4.57 21.47 9.83
CA ASP A 228 -5.20 22.77 9.54
C ASP A 228 -6.71 22.62 9.72
N THR A 229 -7.31 23.46 10.56
CA THR A 229 -8.72 23.36 10.92
C THR A 229 -9.56 24.54 10.45
N ALA A 230 -10.85 24.28 10.25
CA ALA A 230 -11.89 25.28 10.04
C ALA A 230 -13.05 25.07 11.02
N SER A 231 -13.80 26.14 11.27
CA SER A 231 -14.96 26.18 12.18
C SER A 231 -16.23 26.45 11.37
N MET A 232 -17.28 25.64 11.59
CA MET A 232 -18.59 25.85 10.97
C MET A 232 -19.20 27.21 11.35
N SER A 233 -19.10 27.60 12.62
CA SER A 233 -19.64 28.86 13.16
C SER A 233 -18.71 30.06 13.00
N GLY A 234 -17.49 29.85 12.51
CA GLY A 234 -16.43 30.86 12.46
C GLY A 234 -15.89 31.28 13.83
N ARG A 235 -16.13 30.48 14.89
CA ARG A 235 -15.77 30.79 16.29
C ARG A 235 -14.90 29.75 16.99
N GLY A 236 -14.70 28.57 16.42
CA GLY A 236 -13.92 27.48 17.03
C GLY A 236 -14.54 26.96 18.32
N ARG A 237 -15.76 26.42 18.26
CA ARG A 237 -16.46 25.86 19.43
C ARG A 237 -16.03 24.41 19.65
N GLY A 238 -15.27 24.18 20.72
CA GLY A 238 -14.61 22.90 20.94
C GLY A 238 -13.36 22.75 20.06
N SER A 239 -12.76 21.56 20.09
CA SER A 239 -11.53 21.24 19.35
C SER A 239 -11.80 20.21 18.27
N LEU A 240 -10.86 20.02 17.33
CA LEU A 240 -10.92 18.93 16.38
C LEU A 240 -11.03 17.58 17.11
N LEU A 241 -11.94 16.73 16.63
CA LEU A 241 -12.07 15.33 17.05
C LEU A 241 -11.73 14.42 15.89
N THR A 242 -10.78 13.52 16.12
CA THR A 242 -10.30 12.50 15.21
C THR A 242 -10.40 11.12 15.87
N LEU A 243 -10.27 10.07 15.07
CA LEU A 243 -10.29 8.69 15.53
C LEU A 243 -8.93 8.05 15.25
N ALA A 244 -8.26 7.59 16.30
CA ALA A 244 -7.00 6.87 16.21
C ALA A 244 -7.24 5.36 15.96
N LEU A 245 -6.31 4.74 15.23
CA LEU A 245 -6.27 3.29 14.99
C LEU A 245 -5.45 2.58 16.08
N PRO A 246 -5.59 1.24 16.24
CA PRO A 246 -4.89 0.49 17.29
C PRO A 246 -3.36 0.64 17.31
N HIS A 247 -2.71 0.91 16.17
CA HIS A 247 -1.26 1.14 16.12
C HIS A 247 -0.86 2.55 16.57
N HIS A 248 -1.75 3.55 16.49
CA HIS A 248 -1.49 4.88 17.04
C HIS A 248 -1.45 4.87 18.58
N ASP A 249 -2.21 3.97 19.22
CA ASP A 249 -2.10 3.74 20.66
C ASP A 249 -0.74 3.09 21.02
N ASP A 250 -0.24 2.16 20.20
CA ASP A 250 1.10 1.59 20.37
C ASP A 250 2.18 2.68 20.23
N PHE A 251 2.03 3.60 19.27
CA PHE A 251 2.87 4.80 19.11
C PHE A 251 2.58 5.92 20.13
N ARG A 252 1.73 5.67 21.13
CA ARG A 252 1.38 6.58 22.23
C ARG A 252 0.88 7.95 21.79
N VAL A 253 0.00 7.98 20.78
CA VAL A 253 -0.55 9.21 20.20
C VAL A 253 -1.10 10.18 21.27
N THR A 254 -0.66 11.44 21.22
CA THR A 254 -1.09 12.46 22.18
C THR A 254 -2.46 13.03 21.85
N GLY A 255 -3.24 13.32 22.88
CA GLY A 255 -4.49 14.05 22.83
C GLY A 255 -5.40 13.64 23.99
N GLU A 256 -6.49 14.36 24.21
CA GLU A 256 -7.47 13.95 25.22
C GLU A 256 -8.33 12.81 24.65
N GLY A 257 -8.30 11.65 25.32
CA GLY A 257 -9.18 10.52 25.01
C GLY A 257 -10.60 10.83 25.44
N VAL A 258 -11.60 10.58 24.59
CA VAL A 258 -13.02 10.86 24.87
C VAL A 258 -13.87 9.60 24.89
N ALA A 259 -15.09 9.70 25.42
CA ALA A 259 -16.06 8.60 25.52
C ALA A 259 -16.67 8.20 24.15
N LEU A 260 -15.82 7.80 23.21
CA LEU A 260 -16.09 7.17 21.92
C LEU A 260 -15.24 5.90 21.71
N ASP A 261 -14.42 5.54 22.69
CA ASP A 261 -13.39 4.51 22.55
C ASP A 261 -13.97 3.12 22.27
N GLY A 262 -13.50 2.51 21.19
CA GLY A 262 -13.98 1.22 20.69
C GLY A 262 -15.38 1.25 20.08
N ALA A 263 -16.06 2.40 20.07
CA ALA A 263 -17.40 2.52 19.49
C ALA A 263 -17.34 2.46 17.96
N TYR A 264 -16.51 3.30 17.35
CA TYR A 264 -16.23 3.22 15.93
C TYR A 264 -15.28 2.06 15.65
N ARG A 265 -15.57 1.30 14.60
CA ARG A 265 -14.73 0.21 14.10
C ARG A 265 -14.42 0.42 12.63
N SER A 266 -13.30 -0.16 12.20
CA SER A 266 -12.87 -0.25 10.81
C SER A 266 -12.33 -1.65 10.52
N ILE A 267 -11.95 -1.92 9.26
CA ILE A 267 -11.21 -3.15 8.91
C ILE A 267 -9.88 -3.29 9.67
N LYS A 268 -9.33 -2.18 10.18
CA LYS A 268 -8.11 -2.11 11.02
C LYS A 268 -8.42 -2.18 12.53
N GLY A 269 -9.61 -2.65 12.93
CA GLY A 269 -10.00 -2.86 14.32
C GLY A 269 -10.77 -1.70 14.97
N PRO A 270 -10.91 -1.70 16.31
CA PRO A 270 -11.57 -0.64 17.07
C PRO A 270 -10.79 0.68 16.99
N MET A 271 -11.52 1.79 17.01
CA MET A 271 -10.94 3.14 16.93
C MET A 271 -11.19 3.92 18.23
N LYS A 272 -10.27 4.83 18.57
CA LYS A 272 -10.25 5.61 19.80
C LYS A 272 -10.50 7.09 19.53
N GLY A 273 -11.31 7.77 20.33
CA GLY A 273 -11.59 9.20 20.14
C GLY A 273 -10.45 10.07 20.67
N VAL A 274 -9.82 10.88 19.81
CA VAL A 274 -8.72 11.77 20.17
C VAL A 274 -9.11 13.22 19.87
N VAL A 275 -9.06 14.06 20.90
CA VAL A 275 -9.32 15.50 20.80
C VAL A 275 -8.00 16.27 20.72
N GLY A 276 -7.86 17.08 19.68
CA GLY A 276 -6.69 17.88 19.37
C GLY A 276 -6.52 18.10 17.86
N ASP A 277 -5.86 19.20 17.49
CA ASP A 277 -5.37 19.51 16.14
C ASP A 277 -3.89 19.18 15.94
N VAL A 278 -3.24 18.58 16.95
CA VAL A 278 -1.89 18.04 16.90
C VAL A 278 -1.88 16.63 17.47
N TRP A 279 -1.26 15.70 16.76
CA TRP A 279 -0.89 14.38 17.25
C TRP A 279 0.63 14.27 17.28
N ASP A 280 1.23 14.20 18.46
CA ASP A 280 2.59 13.70 18.64
C ASP A 280 2.55 12.18 18.84
N MET A 281 3.46 11.46 18.21
CA MET A 281 3.64 10.00 18.29
C MET A 281 5.11 9.67 18.52
N ARG A 282 5.41 8.58 19.23
CA ARG A 282 6.76 8.00 19.35
C ARG A 282 6.78 6.63 18.67
N VAL A 283 7.52 6.53 17.57
CA VAL A 283 7.81 5.27 16.88
C VAL A 283 9.12 4.74 17.46
N GLU A 284 9.09 3.61 18.16
CA GLU A 284 10.32 2.95 18.60
C GLU A 284 11.03 2.36 17.36
N MET A 285 12.34 2.54 17.26
CA MET A 285 13.17 2.10 16.13
C MET A 285 14.11 0.98 16.59
N PRO A 286 14.07 -0.21 15.97
CA PRO A 286 14.96 -1.29 16.37
C PRO A 286 16.44 -0.94 16.13
N ASP A 287 17.29 -1.45 17.01
CA ASP A 287 18.73 -1.53 16.78
C ASP A 287 19.02 -2.72 15.86
N ILE A 288 19.03 -2.45 14.56
CA ILE A 288 19.37 -3.42 13.53
C ILE A 288 20.22 -2.74 12.45
N GLY A 289 21.13 -3.50 11.87
CA GLY A 289 22.09 -3.03 10.86
C GLY A 289 22.43 -4.14 9.89
N TRP A 290 23.61 -4.04 9.25
CA TRP A 290 24.07 -4.90 8.16
C TRP A 290 24.13 -6.41 8.45
N THR A 291 24.16 -6.81 9.73
CA THR A 291 24.38 -8.18 10.20
C THR A 291 23.31 -8.56 11.22
N SER A 292 23.12 -9.87 11.45
CA SER A 292 22.34 -10.35 12.60
C SER A 292 22.90 -9.79 13.92
N PRO A 293 22.06 -9.59 14.94
CA PRO A 293 22.48 -9.11 16.27
C PRO A 293 23.24 -10.15 17.10
N ARG A 294 23.39 -11.38 16.61
CA ARG A 294 24.19 -12.45 17.21
C ARG A 294 25.24 -12.95 16.20
N PRO A 295 26.43 -13.36 16.67
CA PRO A 295 27.45 -13.96 15.82
C PRO A 295 27.00 -15.31 15.27
N ILE A 296 27.71 -15.77 14.25
CA ILE A 296 27.61 -17.13 13.70
C ILE A 296 28.20 -18.11 14.73
N ASP A 297 27.48 -19.19 15.03
CA ASP A 297 28.00 -20.32 15.82
C ASP A 297 29.32 -20.88 15.23
N GLU A 298 30.36 -21.04 16.04
CA GLU A 298 31.72 -21.40 15.58
C GLU A 298 31.77 -22.73 14.79
N ASP A 299 30.97 -23.73 15.17
CA ASP A 299 30.93 -25.03 14.48
C ASP A 299 30.19 -25.00 13.14
N LYS A 300 29.54 -23.89 12.79
CA LYS A 300 28.75 -23.70 11.56
C LYS A 300 29.46 -22.86 10.50
N VAL A 301 30.58 -22.23 10.83
CA VAL A 301 31.28 -21.27 9.95
C VAL A 301 31.77 -21.93 8.67
N GLU A 302 32.32 -23.15 8.73
CA GLU A 302 32.84 -23.84 7.54
C GLU A 302 31.73 -24.26 6.57
N ASP A 303 30.58 -24.74 7.08
CA ASP A 303 29.41 -25.07 6.25
C ASP A 303 28.88 -23.83 5.49
N ILE A 304 28.95 -22.65 6.13
CA ILE A 304 28.58 -21.37 5.51
C ILE A 304 29.63 -20.92 4.49
N ARG A 305 30.93 -21.13 4.75
CA ARG A 305 31.99 -20.87 3.76
C ARG A 305 31.82 -21.73 2.51
N GLU A 306 31.57 -23.03 2.66
CA GLU A 306 31.32 -23.92 1.52
C GLU A 306 30.10 -23.45 0.70
N ALA A 307 29.02 -23.04 1.38
CA ALA A 307 27.86 -22.46 0.72
C ALA A 307 28.17 -21.15 -0.02
N VAL A 308 28.93 -20.23 0.58
CA VAL A 308 29.42 -19.00 -0.08
C VAL A 308 30.27 -19.32 -1.31
N HIS A 309 31.16 -20.32 -1.23
CA HIS A 309 32.00 -20.75 -2.35
C HIS A 309 31.18 -21.24 -3.55
N SER A 310 30.02 -21.85 -3.32
CA SER A 310 29.05 -22.25 -4.35
C SER A 310 28.22 -21.06 -4.85
N ASP A 311 27.59 -20.33 -3.93
CA ASP A 311 26.55 -19.34 -4.25
C ASP A 311 27.09 -18.08 -4.95
N GLN A 312 28.40 -17.76 -4.82
CA GLN A 312 29.04 -16.62 -5.49
C GLN A 312 28.91 -16.62 -7.03
N PHE A 313 28.59 -17.77 -7.63
CA PHE A 313 28.45 -17.95 -9.08
C PHE A 313 26.99 -17.88 -9.58
N VAL A 314 26.01 -17.70 -8.70
CA VAL A 314 24.60 -17.56 -9.07
C VAL A 314 24.37 -16.16 -9.67
N LEU A 315 24.25 -16.08 -11.00
CA LEU A 315 24.14 -14.79 -11.72
C LEU A 315 22.69 -14.32 -11.85
N PRO A 316 22.41 -13.01 -11.77
CA PRO A 316 21.10 -12.46 -12.11
C PRO A 316 20.90 -12.55 -13.63
N VAL A 317 19.96 -13.38 -14.06
CA VAL A 317 19.69 -13.65 -15.48
C VAL A 317 18.33 -13.14 -15.94
N SER A 318 17.45 -12.70 -15.03
CA SER A 318 16.13 -12.23 -15.45
C SER A 318 16.19 -10.89 -16.19
N VAL A 319 15.25 -10.73 -17.12
CA VAL A 319 15.03 -9.50 -17.88
C VAL A 319 13.92 -8.64 -17.28
N ASP A 320 13.01 -9.22 -16.48
CA ASP A 320 12.04 -8.45 -15.70
C ASP A 320 12.71 -7.82 -14.49
N VAL A 321 12.26 -6.62 -14.10
CA VAL A 321 12.94 -5.83 -13.05
C VAL A 321 12.83 -6.48 -11.67
N TYR A 322 11.73 -7.18 -11.37
CA TYR A 322 11.46 -7.72 -10.04
C TYR A 322 12.34 -8.92 -9.73
N GLN A 323 12.33 -9.96 -10.58
CA GLN A 323 13.17 -11.14 -10.36
C GLN A 323 14.66 -10.82 -10.52
N PHE A 324 15.02 -9.89 -11.42
CA PHE A 324 16.40 -9.39 -11.50
C PHE A 324 16.83 -8.75 -10.17
N ALA A 325 16.00 -7.85 -9.61
CA ALA A 325 16.30 -7.16 -8.38
C ALA A 325 16.44 -8.12 -7.18
N ARG A 326 15.55 -9.12 -7.08
CA ARG A 326 15.64 -10.20 -6.08
C ARG A 326 16.96 -10.99 -6.19
N GLN A 327 17.34 -11.40 -7.40
CA GLN A 327 18.58 -12.15 -7.66
C GLN A 327 19.84 -11.35 -7.28
N VAL A 328 19.93 -10.08 -7.67
CA VAL A 328 21.10 -9.25 -7.34
C VAL A 328 21.15 -8.84 -5.86
N ALA A 329 20.00 -8.72 -5.19
CA ALA A 329 19.95 -8.57 -3.73
C ALA A 329 20.39 -9.85 -3.00
N GLY A 330 20.04 -11.04 -3.52
CA GLY A 330 20.54 -12.32 -3.04
C GLY A 330 22.07 -12.42 -3.11
N LEU A 331 22.68 -12.06 -4.24
CA LEU A 331 24.14 -11.91 -4.36
C LEU A 331 24.71 -10.89 -3.35
N GLY A 332 24.03 -9.76 -3.16
CA GLY A 332 24.42 -8.77 -2.14
C GLY A 332 24.44 -9.37 -0.73
N ARG A 333 23.50 -10.27 -0.40
CA ARG A 333 23.51 -10.98 0.87
C ARG A 333 24.65 -12.01 0.94
N VAL A 334 24.97 -12.72 -0.14
CA VAL A 334 26.17 -13.59 -0.22
C VAL A 334 27.45 -12.80 0.04
N ALA A 335 27.61 -11.60 -0.54
CA ALA A 335 28.78 -10.76 -0.30
C ALA A 335 28.92 -10.33 1.17
N LEU A 336 27.82 -9.93 1.82
CA LEU A 336 27.84 -9.59 3.24
C LEU A 336 28.18 -10.81 4.12
N ILE A 337 27.61 -11.98 3.84
CA ILE A 337 27.93 -13.22 4.57
C ILE A 337 29.41 -13.58 4.38
N ALA A 338 29.93 -13.45 3.16
CA ALA A 338 31.34 -13.68 2.85
C ALA A 338 32.28 -12.78 3.66
N ASP A 339 31.96 -11.48 3.83
CA ASP A 339 32.69 -10.60 4.76
C ASP A 339 32.63 -11.13 6.21
N GLU A 340 31.45 -11.55 6.68
CA GLU A 340 31.22 -12.05 8.05
C GLU A 340 31.98 -13.35 8.36
N VAL A 341 32.14 -14.28 7.39
CA VAL A 341 32.94 -15.51 7.56
C VAL A 341 34.42 -15.36 7.18
N GLY A 342 34.86 -14.16 6.80
CA GLY A 342 36.26 -13.85 6.47
C GLY A 342 36.69 -14.14 5.03
N GLU A 343 35.77 -14.50 4.15
CA GLU A 343 35.98 -14.71 2.70
C GLU A 343 35.99 -13.37 1.92
N THR A 344 36.80 -12.42 2.39
CA THR A 344 36.75 -11.01 1.92
C THR A 344 37.07 -10.84 0.44
N GLN A 345 37.85 -11.76 -0.17
CA GLN A 345 38.11 -11.73 -1.61
C GLN A 345 36.87 -12.13 -2.41
N ILE A 346 36.15 -13.18 -1.98
CA ILE A 346 34.89 -13.59 -2.61
C ILE A 346 33.86 -12.47 -2.47
N ALA A 347 33.78 -11.83 -1.30
CA ALA A 347 32.91 -10.69 -1.08
C ALA A 347 33.20 -9.53 -2.05
N ALA A 348 34.48 -9.24 -2.31
CA ALA A 348 34.89 -8.24 -3.30
C ALA A 348 34.55 -8.66 -4.74
N ASP A 349 34.86 -9.90 -5.13
CA ASP A 349 34.60 -10.44 -6.48
C ASP A 349 33.08 -10.47 -6.79
N VAL A 350 32.24 -10.81 -5.80
CA VAL A 350 30.78 -10.73 -5.89
C VAL A 350 30.34 -9.28 -6.06
N ARG A 351 30.87 -8.33 -5.28
CA ARG A 351 30.55 -6.90 -5.42
C ARG A 351 30.92 -6.33 -6.79
N GLU A 352 32.07 -6.69 -7.37
CA GLU A 352 32.41 -6.29 -8.75
C GLU A 352 31.40 -6.85 -9.75
N ARG A 353 31.05 -8.14 -9.61
CA ARG A 353 30.05 -8.78 -10.49
C ARG A 353 28.66 -8.15 -10.39
N MET A 354 28.27 -7.71 -9.19
CA MET A 354 27.04 -6.93 -8.98
C MET A 354 27.08 -5.60 -9.74
N LYS A 355 28.21 -4.88 -9.76
CA LYS A 355 28.36 -3.64 -10.56
C LYS A 355 28.18 -3.91 -12.05
N GLU A 356 28.80 -4.99 -12.58
CA GLU A 356 28.69 -5.37 -13.99
C GLU A 356 27.24 -5.61 -14.43
N VAL A 357 26.44 -6.33 -13.64
CA VAL A 357 25.05 -6.66 -13.98
C VAL A 357 24.06 -5.53 -13.70
N LEU A 358 24.37 -4.64 -12.75
CA LEU A 358 23.54 -3.46 -12.44
C LEU A 358 23.75 -2.31 -13.41
N GLU A 359 24.96 -2.11 -13.95
CA GLU A 359 25.24 -0.93 -14.79
C GLU A 359 24.30 -0.79 -16.00
N PRO A 360 23.90 -1.86 -16.73
CA PRO A 360 22.90 -1.77 -17.79
C PRO A 360 21.55 -1.19 -17.37
N TRP A 361 21.11 -1.42 -16.13
CA TRP A 361 19.89 -0.81 -15.57
C TRP A 361 20.10 0.67 -15.23
N TYR A 362 21.28 0.99 -14.71
CA TYR A 362 21.69 2.35 -14.33
C TYR A 362 21.93 3.29 -15.52
N VAL A 363 22.45 2.80 -16.65
CA VAL A 363 22.56 3.59 -17.91
C VAL A 363 21.41 3.38 -18.88
N GLY A 364 20.45 2.51 -18.56
CA GLY A 364 19.29 2.24 -19.41
C GLY A 364 19.63 1.59 -20.75
N THR A 365 20.61 0.67 -20.76
CA THR A 365 20.99 -0.12 -21.95
C THR A 365 20.38 -1.53 -21.94
N ASN A 366 19.80 -1.98 -20.83
CA ASN A 366 19.06 -3.24 -20.77
C ASN A 366 17.72 -3.16 -21.53
N VAL A 367 17.16 -4.34 -21.89
CA VAL A 367 15.97 -4.44 -22.74
C VAL A 367 14.74 -3.78 -22.08
N HIS A 368 14.50 -4.09 -20.80
CA HIS A 368 13.38 -3.56 -20.00
C HIS A 368 13.81 -2.37 -19.12
N LYS A 369 14.71 -1.52 -19.62
CA LYS A 369 15.22 -0.31 -18.93
C LYS A 369 14.16 0.52 -18.21
N LEU A 370 14.58 1.11 -17.10
CA LEU A 370 13.82 2.13 -16.39
C LEU A 370 13.79 3.43 -17.21
N LEU A 371 12.64 4.10 -17.19
CA LEU A 371 12.39 5.35 -17.88
C LEU A 371 11.62 6.28 -16.93
N TYR A 372 11.89 7.58 -17.03
CA TYR A 372 11.13 8.58 -16.29
C TYR A 372 9.86 8.98 -17.05
N ASP A 373 8.70 8.68 -16.47
CA ASP A 373 7.39 9.07 -16.96
C ASP A 373 7.04 10.50 -16.51
N VAL A 374 6.93 11.40 -17.50
CA VAL A 374 6.63 12.83 -17.30
C VAL A 374 5.15 13.13 -17.05
N ASP A 375 4.24 12.19 -17.33
CA ASP A 375 2.79 12.38 -17.18
C ASP A 375 2.33 12.19 -15.72
N TRP A 376 3.05 11.38 -14.94
CA TRP A 376 2.80 11.18 -13.50
C TRP A 376 3.99 11.59 -12.61
N GLY A 377 5.22 11.60 -13.12
CA GLY A 377 6.41 11.92 -12.34
C GLY A 377 6.91 10.73 -11.55
N GLY A 378 7.64 9.85 -12.22
CA GLY A 378 8.25 8.67 -11.60
C GLY A 378 9.01 7.77 -12.57
N LEU A 379 9.68 6.75 -12.04
CA LEU A 379 10.34 5.70 -12.82
C LEU A 379 9.35 4.60 -13.16
N VAL A 380 9.40 4.07 -14.38
CA VAL A 380 8.61 2.93 -14.87
C VAL A 380 9.46 2.06 -15.80
N THR A 381 9.16 0.78 -15.95
CA THR A 381 9.87 -0.06 -16.95
C THR A 381 9.39 0.23 -18.39
N TRP A 382 10.30 0.14 -19.36
CA TRP A 382 9.95 0.23 -20.79
C TRP A 382 8.95 -0.83 -21.23
N GLN A 383 9.04 -2.04 -20.68
CA GLN A 383 8.19 -3.17 -21.07
C GLN A 383 6.75 -2.99 -20.59
N SER A 384 6.56 -2.54 -19.35
CA SER A 384 5.22 -2.24 -18.81
C SER A 384 4.52 -1.05 -19.49
N LEU A 385 5.29 -0.14 -20.11
CA LEU A 385 4.74 0.91 -20.98
C LEU A 385 4.16 0.36 -22.30
N GLN A 386 4.66 -0.78 -22.80
CA GLN A 386 4.10 -1.46 -23.98
C GLN A 386 2.87 -2.30 -23.63
N ASP A 387 2.93 -3.03 -22.51
CA ASP A 387 1.82 -3.82 -21.96
C ASP A 387 1.78 -3.65 -20.43
N ARG A 388 0.71 -3.02 -19.93
CA ARG A 388 0.53 -2.64 -18.53
C ARG A 388 0.38 -3.79 -17.54
N GLN A 389 0.34 -5.04 -18.01
CA GLN A 389 0.39 -6.23 -17.15
C GLN A 389 1.83 -6.74 -16.93
N GLN A 390 2.81 -6.29 -17.74
CA GLN A 390 4.21 -6.69 -17.60
C GLN A 390 4.89 -5.99 -16.40
N ASP A 391 5.97 -6.57 -15.90
CA ASP A 391 6.70 -6.13 -14.70
C ASP A 391 5.75 -5.81 -13.52
N PHE A 392 4.73 -6.66 -13.33
CA PHE A 392 3.69 -6.57 -12.30
C PHE A 392 2.89 -5.26 -12.32
N GLY A 393 2.94 -4.53 -13.44
CA GLY A 393 2.28 -3.25 -13.63
C GLY A 393 3.11 -2.04 -13.18
N SER A 394 4.43 -2.05 -13.36
CA SER A 394 5.28 -0.87 -13.06
C SER A 394 4.82 0.42 -13.77
N ALA A 395 4.43 0.39 -15.05
CA ALA A 395 3.83 1.56 -15.73
C ALA A 395 2.45 1.98 -15.19
N MET A 396 1.91 1.22 -14.23
CA MET A 396 0.73 1.54 -13.45
C MET A 396 1.09 1.84 -11.99
N TYR A 397 2.37 2.07 -11.68
CA TYR A 397 2.92 2.38 -10.35
C TYR A 397 2.61 1.33 -9.28
N ASN A 398 2.47 0.08 -9.70
CA ASN A 398 2.47 -1.03 -8.77
C ASN A 398 3.90 -1.29 -8.28
N ASP A 399 4.03 -1.65 -7.01
CA ASP A 399 5.13 -2.46 -6.49
C ASP A 399 6.54 -1.84 -6.55
N HIS A 400 6.70 -0.57 -6.92
CA HIS A 400 8.01 0.08 -7.04
C HIS A 400 8.83 0.03 -5.75
N HIS A 401 8.20 0.19 -4.57
CA HIS A 401 8.88 -0.04 -3.29
C HIS A 401 9.50 -1.45 -3.17
N TYR A 402 8.82 -2.53 -3.55
CA TYR A 402 9.39 -3.88 -3.54
C TYR A 402 10.56 -3.96 -4.55
N GLN A 403 10.29 -3.64 -5.81
CA GLN A 403 11.23 -3.79 -6.93
C GLN A 403 12.49 -2.92 -6.73
N TYR A 404 12.30 -1.64 -6.42
CA TYR A 404 13.39 -0.68 -6.29
C TYR A 404 14.01 -0.72 -4.89
N GLY A 405 13.33 -1.26 -3.88
CA GLY A 405 13.89 -1.60 -2.57
C GLY A 405 15.04 -2.61 -2.69
N TYR A 406 14.85 -3.68 -3.46
CA TYR A 406 15.93 -4.64 -3.76
C TYR A 406 17.10 -4.02 -4.54
N LEU A 407 16.83 -3.16 -5.54
CA LEU A 407 17.88 -2.42 -6.26
C LEU A 407 18.63 -1.43 -5.34
N THR A 408 17.91 -0.80 -4.41
CA THR A 408 18.47 0.08 -3.36
C THR A 408 19.38 -0.72 -2.43
N TYR A 409 18.96 -1.93 -2.03
CA TYR A 409 19.74 -2.83 -1.17
C TYR A 409 21.05 -3.26 -1.84
N ALA A 410 20.97 -3.71 -3.11
CA ALA A 410 22.15 -4.09 -3.87
C ALA A 410 23.14 -2.91 -4.05
N ALA A 411 22.62 -1.70 -4.30
CA ALA A 411 23.43 -0.49 -4.34
C ALA A 411 24.10 -0.17 -3.00
N ALA A 412 23.37 -0.33 -1.89
CA ALA A 412 23.89 -0.13 -0.54
C ALA A 412 25.03 -1.09 -0.21
N VAL A 413 24.90 -2.38 -0.56
CA VAL A 413 25.95 -3.40 -0.35
C VAL A 413 27.24 -3.05 -1.11
N ILE A 414 27.14 -2.54 -2.35
CA ILE A 414 28.32 -2.08 -3.10
C ILE A 414 28.91 -0.82 -2.45
N ALA A 415 28.06 0.17 -2.16
CA ALA A 415 28.45 1.48 -1.63
C ALA A 415 29.07 1.42 -0.22
N LYS A 416 28.75 0.37 0.56
CA LYS A 416 29.36 0.07 1.87
C LYS A 416 30.89 0.05 1.80
N GLU A 417 31.42 -0.62 0.77
CA GLU A 417 32.87 -0.85 0.61
C GLU A 417 33.50 -0.03 -0.54
N ASP A 418 32.72 0.39 -1.56
CA ASP A 418 33.23 1.20 -2.68
C ASP A 418 32.55 2.58 -2.79
N LYS A 419 33.15 3.55 -2.11
CA LYS A 419 32.76 4.97 -2.17
C LYS A 419 32.97 5.61 -3.55
N ARG A 420 33.92 5.12 -4.37
CA ARG A 420 34.18 5.70 -5.72
C ARG A 420 33.12 5.25 -6.72
N TRP A 421 32.68 4.00 -6.63
CA TRP A 421 31.51 3.54 -7.36
C TRP A 421 30.28 4.34 -6.93
N LEU A 422 30.06 4.52 -5.62
CA LEU A 422 28.97 5.34 -5.10
C LEU A 422 29.03 6.76 -5.68
N ASP A 423 30.17 7.47 -5.61
CA ASP A 423 30.32 8.84 -6.12
C ASP A 423 29.92 8.98 -7.60
N SER A 424 30.23 7.98 -8.42
CA SER A 424 29.89 7.96 -9.85
C SER A 424 28.46 7.53 -10.17
N HIS A 425 27.77 6.85 -9.24
CA HIS A 425 26.41 6.32 -9.41
C HIS A 425 25.36 7.00 -8.53
N ARG A 426 25.77 7.89 -7.61
CA ARG A 426 24.93 8.45 -6.54
C ARG A 426 23.60 8.99 -7.03
N GLN A 427 23.61 9.79 -8.11
CA GLN A 427 22.36 10.33 -8.65
C GLN A 427 21.42 9.20 -9.12
N LYS A 428 21.92 8.25 -9.93
CA LYS A 428 21.13 7.14 -10.48
C LYS A 428 20.49 6.29 -9.37
N VAL A 429 21.24 6.01 -8.30
CA VAL A 429 20.75 5.29 -7.12
C VAL A 429 19.70 6.10 -6.36
N LEU A 430 19.90 7.42 -6.22
CA LEU A 430 18.91 8.30 -5.59
C LEU A 430 17.63 8.49 -6.43
N GLU A 431 17.65 8.33 -7.76
CA GLU A 431 16.41 8.34 -8.55
C GLU A 431 15.47 7.18 -8.17
N LEU A 432 16.01 6.00 -7.82
CA LEU A 432 15.23 4.87 -7.30
C LEU A 432 14.55 5.23 -5.98
N VAL A 433 15.33 5.75 -5.03
CA VAL A 433 14.84 6.18 -3.70
C VAL A 433 13.80 7.29 -3.82
N ARG A 434 14.03 8.27 -4.71
CA ARG A 434 13.09 9.35 -4.96
C ARG A 434 11.77 8.81 -5.52
N ASP A 435 11.77 7.71 -6.27
CA ASP A 435 10.52 7.17 -6.78
C ASP A 435 9.58 6.64 -5.68
N TYR A 436 10.06 5.77 -4.78
CA TYR A 436 9.19 5.13 -3.80
C TYR A 436 9.13 5.83 -2.43
N ALA A 437 10.21 6.52 -2.02
CA ALA A 437 10.41 7.01 -0.66
C ALA A 437 10.95 8.45 -0.56
N ASN A 438 10.75 9.30 -1.56
CA ASN A 438 11.23 10.70 -1.54
C ASN A 438 10.84 11.46 -0.26
N PRO A 439 11.81 11.95 0.55
CA PRO A 439 11.55 12.75 1.75
C PRO A 439 11.19 14.23 1.45
N ASN A 440 11.43 14.70 0.22
CA ASN A 440 11.31 16.11 -0.13
C ASN A 440 9.96 16.43 -0.80
N ARG A 441 9.04 17.01 -0.02
CA ARG A 441 7.73 17.52 -0.50
C ARG A 441 7.83 18.58 -1.61
N ALA A 442 8.99 19.24 -1.78
CA ALA A 442 9.22 20.26 -2.81
C ALA A 442 9.96 19.74 -4.06
N ASP A 443 10.17 18.42 -4.16
CA ASP A 443 10.70 17.80 -5.38
C ASP A 443 9.73 18.03 -6.56
N ARG A 444 10.29 18.37 -7.72
CA ARG A 444 9.53 18.67 -8.96
C ARG A 444 9.43 17.47 -9.90
N TYR A 445 9.99 16.32 -9.51
CA TYR A 445 10.06 15.11 -10.32
C TYR A 445 9.35 13.92 -9.67
N TYR A 446 9.30 13.86 -8.34
CA TYR A 446 8.74 12.73 -7.61
C TYR A 446 7.79 13.18 -6.49
N PRO A 447 6.68 12.47 -6.24
CA PRO A 447 5.80 12.77 -5.12
C PRO A 447 6.49 12.44 -3.78
N PHE A 448 6.03 13.05 -2.69
CA PHE A 448 6.50 12.71 -1.34
C PHE A 448 6.06 11.28 -0.98
N ALA A 449 7.03 10.44 -0.57
CA ALA A 449 6.82 9.09 -0.03
C ALA A 449 5.73 8.27 -0.78
N ARG A 450 5.89 8.10 -2.11
CA ARG A 450 4.85 7.62 -3.06
C ARG A 450 3.89 6.56 -2.50
N HIS A 451 4.43 5.51 -1.88
CA HIS A 451 3.67 4.35 -1.40
C HIS A 451 3.10 4.52 0.02
N PHE A 452 3.69 5.38 0.86
CA PHE A 452 3.52 5.32 2.30
C PHE A 452 2.29 6.09 2.81
N ASP A 453 1.42 5.42 3.56
CA ASP A 453 0.23 6.02 4.19
C ASP A 453 0.47 6.27 5.68
N PHE A 454 0.84 7.51 6.02
CA PHE A 454 1.20 7.91 7.39
C PHE A 454 0.08 7.72 8.43
N TYR A 455 -1.19 7.56 8.03
CA TYR A 455 -2.30 7.26 8.93
C TYR A 455 -2.53 5.76 9.14
N LEU A 456 -2.05 4.91 8.23
CA LEU A 456 -2.10 3.46 8.36
C LEU A 456 -0.77 2.86 8.83
N ALA A 457 0.29 3.69 8.84
CA ALA A 457 1.69 3.34 9.10
C ALA A 457 2.24 2.25 8.18
N HIS A 458 1.63 2.02 7.01
CA HIS A 458 2.08 1.05 6.03
C HIS A 458 1.90 1.58 4.61
N SER A 459 2.47 0.86 3.66
CA SER A 459 2.50 1.20 2.24
C SER A 459 1.25 0.72 1.49
N TRP A 460 1.09 1.22 0.26
CA TRP A 460 0.14 0.71 -0.73
C TRP A 460 0.88 0.28 -1.99
N ALA A 461 0.82 -1.01 -2.28
CA ALA A 461 1.45 -1.61 -3.45
C ALA A 461 0.75 -1.21 -4.74
N GLY A 462 -0.59 -1.34 -4.81
CA GLY A 462 -1.37 -1.06 -6.01
C GLY A 462 -1.50 0.44 -6.35
N GLY A 463 -0.97 0.86 -7.51
CA GLY A 463 -0.94 2.26 -7.96
C GLY A 463 -2.20 2.73 -8.69
N LEU A 464 -2.14 2.84 -10.02
CA LEU A 464 -3.16 3.44 -10.87
C LEU A 464 -4.35 2.53 -11.19
N TRP A 465 -4.21 1.22 -10.97
CA TRP A 465 -5.32 0.27 -11.14
C TRP A 465 -6.42 0.51 -10.12
N VAL A 466 -7.67 0.36 -10.56
CA VAL A 466 -8.86 0.41 -9.71
C VAL A 466 -9.29 -1.01 -9.38
N PHE A 467 -9.57 -1.24 -8.10
CA PHE A 467 -10.17 -2.47 -7.60
C PHE A 467 -11.34 -2.13 -6.68
N ASP A 468 -12.35 -3.00 -6.62
CA ASP A 468 -13.56 -2.79 -5.79
C ASP A 468 -13.24 -2.63 -4.29
N ALA A 469 -12.21 -3.34 -3.80
CA ALA A 469 -11.73 -3.28 -2.42
C ALA A 469 -10.71 -2.16 -2.16
N GLY A 470 -10.42 -1.32 -3.15
CA GLY A 470 -9.52 -0.16 -3.07
C GLY A 470 -8.03 -0.49 -3.31
N ARG A 471 -7.14 0.29 -2.68
CA ARG A 471 -5.69 0.01 -2.68
C ARG A 471 -5.41 -1.32 -1.96
N ASN A 472 -4.31 -1.98 -2.29
CA ASN A 472 -3.87 -3.22 -1.63
C ASN A 472 -2.36 -3.26 -1.37
N GLN A 473 -1.97 -4.15 -0.46
CA GLN A 473 -0.61 -4.59 -0.19
C GLN A 473 -0.64 -6.09 0.16
N GLU A 474 0.22 -6.88 -0.46
CA GLU A 474 0.38 -8.31 -0.19
C GLU A 474 1.60 -8.51 0.71
N SER A 475 2.81 -8.54 0.12
CA SER A 475 4.08 -8.75 0.83
C SER A 475 4.46 -7.56 1.72
N SER A 476 4.03 -7.61 2.99
CA SER A 476 4.39 -6.60 4.00
C SER A 476 5.88 -6.64 4.33
N SER A 477 6.50 -7.81 4.28
CA SER A 477 7.93 -8.02 4.48
C SER A 477 8.80 -7.38 3.39
N GLU A 478 8.36 -7.35 2.13
CA GLU A 478 9.07 -6.64 1.07
C GLU A 478 8.98 -5.10 1.20
N ALA A 479 7.86 -4.56 1.67
CA ALA A 479 7.76 -3.13 2.02
C ALA A 479 8.71 -2.78 3.18
N VAL A 480 8.72 -3.59 4.25
CA VAL A 480 9.62 -3.42 5.40
C VAL A 480 11.10 -3.52 4.97
N ASN A 481 11.44 -4.47 4.10
CA ASN A 481 12.78 -4.60 3.51
C ASN A 481 13.17 -3.41 2.62
N ALA A 482 12.23 -2.79 1.90
CA ALA A 482 12.52 -1.63 1.06
C ALA A 482 13.00 -0.41 1.88
N TYR A 483 12.37 -0.14 3.02
CA TYR A 483 12.78 0.97 3.89
C TYR A 483 14.03 0.65 4.72
N TYR A 484 14.28 -0.62 5.02
CA TYR A 484 15.56 -1.08 5.55
C TYR A 484 16.70 -0.89 4.53
N ALA A 485 16.47 -1.21 3.26
CA ALA A 485 17.41 -0.94 2.18
C ALA A 485 17.74 0.55 2.05
N LEU A 486 16.74 1.44 2.23
CA LEU A 486 16.94 2.88 2.30
C LEU A 486 17.81 3.30 3.50
N TYR A 487 17.56 2.73 4.68
CA TYR A 487 18.40 2.97 5.86
C TYR A 487 19.85 2.52 5.65
N LEU A 488 20.06 1.30 5.14
CA LEU A 488 21.40 0.80 4.80
C LEU A 488 22.09 1.68 3.75
N LEU A 489 21.35 2.17 2.75
CA LEU A 489 21.89 3.09 1.76
C LEU A 489 22.31 4.42 2.40
N GLY A 490 21.49 4.98 3.29
CA GLY A 490 21.86 6.18 4.08
C GLY A 490 23.13 5.95 4.91
N SER A 491 23.25 4.79 5.56
CA SER A 491 24.46 4.36 6.27
C SER A 491 25.68 4.29 5.34
N ALA A 492 25.56 3.62 4.18
CA ALA A 492 26.63 3.51 3.19
C ALA A 492 27.01 4.86 2.55
N MET A 493 26.06 5.78 2.40
CA MET A 493 26.31 7.15 1.91
C MET A 493 26.86 8.11 2.98
N GLU A 494 26.91 7.70 4.26
CA GLU A 494 27.13 8.60 5.40
C GLU A 494 26.11 9.77 5.46
N ASP A 495 24.93 9.56 4.86
CA ASP A 495 23.83 10.52 4.80
C ASP A 495 22.84 10.21 5.94
N LYS A 496 23.08 10.84 7.09
CA LYS A 496 22.27 10.62 8.29
C LYS A 496 20.78 10.93 8.04
N GLN A 497 20.46 11.97 7.27
CA GLN A 497 19.06 12.34 7.01
C GLN A 497 18.34 11.27 6.19
N LEU A 498 19.02 10.70 5.19
CA LEU A 498 18.50 9.59 4.41
C LEU A 498 18.36 8.31 5.25
N GLY A 499 19.35 8.03 6.11
CA GLY A 499 19.35 6.89 7.03
C GLY A 499 18.22 6.97 8.05
N ASP A 500 18.07 8.12 8.72
CA ASP A 500 16.99 8.39 9.69
C ASP A 500 15.61 8.24 9.04
N TRP A 501 15.44 8.76 7.82
CA TRP A 501 14.20 8.63 7.07
C TRP A 501 13.87 7.18 6.74
N GLY A 502 14.87 6.39 6.33
CA GLY A 502 14.74 4.94 6.16
C GLY A 502 14.31 4.24 7.45
N ARG A 503 14.97 4.53 8.59
CA ARG A 503 14.63 3.95 9.90
C ARG A 503 13.20 4.27 10.32
N ILE A 504 12.74 5.51 10.12
CA ILE A 504 11.37 5.93 10.46
C ILE A 504 10.33 5.13 9.67
N LEU A 505 10.43 5.13 8.33
CA LEU A 505 9.47 4.42 7.47
C LEU A 505 9.51 2.91 7.73
N MET A 506 10.70 2.33 7.88
CA MET A 506 10.90 0.91 8.23
C MET A 506 10.22 0.54 9.55
N SER A 507 10.38 1.36 10.59
CA SER A 507 9.86 1.06 11.93
C SER A 507 8.33 1.20 11.98
N MET A 508 7.78 2.18 11.25
CA MET A 508 6.33 2.31 11.10
C MET A 508 5.73 1.12 10.33
N GLU A 509 6.30 0.79 9.15
CA GLU A 509 5.85 -0.33 8.30
C GLU A 509 5.93 -1.66 9.05
N LEU A 510 6.99 -1.89 9.82
CA LEU A 510 7.19 -3.10 10.64
C LEU A 510 6.11 -3.22 11.72
N ALA A 511 5.85 -2.15 12.47
CA ALA A 511 4.81 -2.15 13.50
C ALA A 511 3.42 -2.37 12.89
N ALA A 512 3.14 -1.79 11.72
CA ALA A 512 1.88 -1.99 11.01
C ALA A 512 1.74 -3.42 10.43
N ALA A 513 2.82 -4.03 9.94
CA ALA A 513 2.85 -5.44 9.52
C ALA A 513 2.53 -6.36 10.71
N GLN A 514 3.21 -6.19 11.85
CA GLN A 514 2.94 -6.95 13.06
C GLN A 514 1.53 -6.73 13.63
N LYS A 515 0.94 -5.53 13.47
CA LYS A 515 -0.42 -5.24 13.96
C LYS A 515 -1.52 -5.77 13.04
N TYR A 516 -1.28 -5.81 11.73
CA TYR A 516 -2.34 -5.97 10.72
C TYR A 516 -2.18 -7.15 9.76
N TRP A 517 -0.99 -7.72 9.63
CA TRP A 517 -0.76 -8.97 8.90
C TRP A 517 -0.59 -10.14 9.85
N HIS A 518 0.17 -9.99 10.93
CA HIS A 518 0.36 -11.05 11.92
C HIS A 518 -0.85 -11.10 12.86
N ILE A 519 -1.44 -12.29 13.05
CA ILE A 519 -2.67 -12.50 13.83
C ILE A 519 -2.40 -13.48 14.99
N PRO A 520 -1.67 -13.07 16.04
CA PRO A 520 -1.58 -13.87 17.27
C PRO A 520 -2.95 -14.01 17.94
N SER A 521 -3.15 -15.01 18.80
CA SER A 521 -4.43 -15.26 19.48
C SER A 521 -4.86 -14.14 20.43
N SER A 522 -3.93 -13.25 20.81
CA SER A 522 -4.19 -12.02 21.56
C SER A 522 -4.76 -10.87 20.71
N SER A 523 -4.73 -10.98 19.37
CA SER A 523 -5.21 -9.94 18.47
C SER A 523 -6.72 -9.80 18.48
N ALA A 524 -7.20 -8.57 18.67
CA ALA A 524 -8.63 -8.21 18.61
C ALA A 524 -9.01 -7.45 17.31
N ILE A 525 -8.13 -7.48 16.29
CA ILE A 525 -8.33 -6.79 15.02
C ILE A 525 -9.35 -7.52 14.14
N TYR A 526 -9.06 -8.79 13.84
CA TYR A 526 -9.92 -9.64 13.01
C TYR A 526 -10.62 -10.70 13.88
N PRO A 527 -11.91 -10.97 13.69
CA PRO A 527 -12.62 -12.01 14.44
C PRO A 527 -12.38 -13.40 13.86
N ALA A 528 -12.74 -14.44 14.62
CA ALA A 528 -12.92 -15.78 14.09
C ALA A 528 -14.11 -15.80 13.09
N PRO A 529 -14.11 -16.68 12.06
CA PRO A 529 -13.12 -17.75 11.81
C PRO A 529 -11.86 -17.31 11.06
N PHE A 530 -11.75 -16.04 10.63
CA PHE A 530 -10.57 -15.53 9.93
C PHE A 530 -9.31 -15.59 10.81
N SER A 531 -9.38 -15.15 12.07
CA SER A 531 -8.20 -15.10 12.97
C SER A 531 -7.54 -16.46 13.26
N ALA A 532 -8.17 -17.58 12.87
CA ALA A 532 -7.56 -18.90 12.93
C ALA A 532 -6.48 -19.13 11.86
N THR A 533 -6.41 -18.31 10.80
CA THR A 533 -5.38 -18.39 9.75
C THR A 533 -4.00 -17.93 10.20
N LYS A 534 -3.92 -17.23 11.35
CA LYS A 534 -2.69 -16.63 11.94
C LYS A 534 -2.02 -15.53 11.12
N ILE A 535 -2.38 -15.36 9.86
CA ILE A 535 -1.83 -14.35 8.97
C ILE A 535 -2.86 -13.79 7.97
N VAL A 536 -2.64 -12.55 7.50
CA VAL A 536 -3.27 -11.98 6.30
C VAL A 536 -2.39 -12.23 5.09
N GLY A 537 -2.97 -12.64 3.96
CA GLY A 537 -2.29 -12.70 2.68
C GLY A 537 -2.27 -11.34 1.97
N ILE A 538 -3.44 -10.85 1.57
CA ILE A 538 -3.58 -9.53 0.93
C ILE A 538 -4.45 -8.62 1.79
N LEU A 539 -3.91 -7.46 2.18
CA LEU A 539 -4.67 -6.41 2.84
C LEU A 539 -5.11 -5.34 1.85
N TRP A 540 -6.38 -4.95 1.92
CA TRP A 540 -6.99 -3.94 1.07
C TRP A 540 -7.52 -2.76 1.89
N SER A 541 -7.94 -1.70 1.20
CA SER A 541 -8.60 -0.55 1.82
C SER A 541 -9.92 -0.91 2.52
N THR A 542 -10.64 -1.94 2.06
CA THR A 542 -11.93 -2.36 2.63
C THR A 542 -12.02 -3.83 3.04
N ARG A 543 -11.02 -4.67 2.77
CA ARG A 543 -11.03 -6.10 3.11
C ARG A 543 -9.64 -6.63 3.47
N VAL A 544 -9.57 -7.83 4.05
CA VAL A 544 -8.37 -8.66 4.13
C VAL A 544 -8.70 -10.04 3.58
N ASP A 545 -7.78 -10.63 2.81
CA ASP A 545 -7.91 -11.96 2.23
C ASP A 545 -6.80 -12.89 2.75
N TYR A 546 -7.16 -14.15 2.96
CA TYR A 546 -6.22 -15.25 3.13
C TYR A 546 -6.05 -15.95 1.78
N SER A 547 -5.26 -15.30 0.91
CA SER A 547 -5.01 -15.64 -0.49
C SER A 547 -3.70 -14.99 -0.90
N THR A 548 -3.11 -15.44 -2.02
CA THR A 548 -2.12 -14.63 -2.76
C THR A 548 -2.62 -14.30 -4.17
N TRP A 549 -1.88 -13.49 -4.91
CA TRP A 549 -2.08 -13.27 -6.35
C TRP A 549 -1.80 -14.50 -7.23
N PHE A 550 -1.08 -15.50 -6.71
CA PHE A 550 -0.55 -16.64 -7.48
C PHE A 550 -0.97 -18.03 -6.94
N GLY A 551 -1.85 -18.08 -5.93
CA GLY A 551 -2.46 -19.31 -5.44
C GLY A 551 -2.98 -19.27 -4.00
N LEU A 552 -3.53 -20.39 -3.56
CA LEU A 552 -4.16 -20.56 -2.23
C LEU A 552 -3.42 -21.55 -1.33
N ASN A 553 -2.22 -22.01 -1.73
CA ASN A 553 -1.44 -22.90 -0.89
C ASN A 553 -0.96 -22.17 0.37
N VAL A 554 -0.97 -22.87 1.51
CA VAL A 554 -0.59 -22.28 2.81
C VAL A 554 0.83 -21.69 2.78
N GLU A 555 1.79 -22.37 2.17
CA GLU A 555 3.16 -21.88 2.06
C GLU A 555 3.26 -20.60 1.22
N TYR A 556 2.39 -20.39 0.23
CA TYR A 556 2.36 -19.16 -0.56
C TYR A 556 1.87 -17.99 0.31
N ILE A 557 0.76 -18.18 1.02
CA ILE A 557 0.10 -17.13 1.82
C ILE A 557 0.94 -16.73 3.03
N HIS A 558 1.65 -17.68 3.64
CA HIS A 558 2.51 -17.42 4.80
C HIS A 558 3.90 -16.91 4.39
N CYS A 559 4.61 -17.60 3.49
CA CYS A 559 6.01 -17.26 3.22
C CYS A 559 6.18 -15.94 2.46
N ILE A 560 5.16 -15.45 1.76
CA ILE A 560 5.17 -14.11 1.15
C ILE A 560 5.24 -12.97 2.17
N GLN A 561 4.93 -13.24 3.45
CA GLN A 561 5.10 -12.32 4.59
C GLN A 561 6.39 -12.56 5.38
N TYR A 562 7.18 -13.59 5.03
CA TYR A 562 8.47 -13.86 5.65
C TYR A 562 9.64 -13.36 4.79
N LEU A 563 9.51 -13.48 3.47
CA LEU A 563 10.58 -13.16 2.51
C LEU A 563 10.69 -11.66 2.24
N PRO A 564 11.89 -11.11 1.98
CA PRO A 564 13.19 -11.78 2.00
C PRO A 564 13.75 -11.92 3.42
N PHE A 565 14.53 -12.98 3.66
CA PHE A 565 15.25 -13.14 4.92
C PHE A 565 16.53 -12.30 4.94
N THR A 566 16.54 -11.27 5.78
CA THR A 566 17.65 -10.36 6.05
C THR A 566 17.79 -10.19 7.58
N PRO A 567 18.82 -9.51 8.11
CA PRO A 567 18.91 -9.27 9.55
C PRO A 567 17.66 -8.64 10.18
N LEU A 568 16.98 -7.75 9.45
CA LEU A 568 15.72 -7.13 9.84
C LEU A 568 14.58 -8.12 10.11
N THR A 569 14.57 -9.25 9.39
CA THR A 569 13.51 -10.27 9.50
C THR A 569 13.41 -10.83 10.92
N GLU A 570 14.47 -10.70 11.73
CA GLU A 570 14.46 -11.05 13.15
C GLU A 570 13.53 -10.18 13.98
N VAL A 571 13.43 -8.89 13.66
CA VAL A 571 12.56 -7.95 14.35
C VAL A 571 11.14 -8.04 13.80
N LEU A 572 10.99 -8.34 12.50
CA LEU A 572 9.68 -8.48 11.85
C LEU A 572 8.92 -9.71 12.35
N LEU A 573 9.56 -10.88 12.33
CA LEU A 573 8.93 -12.16 12.67
C LEU A 573 9.08 -12.45 14.18
N ASP A 574 8.18 -11.86 14.98
CA ASP A 574 8.12 -12.09 16.43
C ASP A 574 8.02 -13.59 16.77
N ALA A 575 8.84 -14.04 17.73
CA ALA A 575 8.91 -15.44 18.11
C ALA A 575 7.62 -15.95 18.77
N GLY A 576 6.92 -15.12 19.55
CA GLY A 576 5.67 -15.49 20.20
C GLY A 576 4.52 -15.68 19.21
N TRP A 577 4.46 -14.86 18.16
CA TRP A 577 3.57 -15.10 17.03
C TRP A 577 4.01 -16.31 16.19
N MET A 578 5.31 -16.52 15.97
CA MET A 578 5.82 -17.66 15.20
C MET A 578 5.52 -19.01 15.86
N GLU A 579 5.45 -19.09 17.20
CA GLU A 579 4.93 -20.28 17.92
C GLU A 579 3.48 -20.62 17.54
N GLU A 580 2.66 -19.63 17.15
CA GLU A 580 1.29 -19.84 16.70
C GLU A 580 1.15 -20.04 15.18
N ASP A 581 1.97 -19.34 14.38
CA ASP A 581 1.89 -19.31 12.91
C ASP A 581 2.62 -20.50 12.26
N TYR A 582 3.80 -20.89 12.78
CA TYR A 582 4.59 -21.99 12.23
C TYR A 582 3.82 -23.32 12.13
N PRO A 583 3.03 -23.75 13.14
CA PRO A 583 2.21 -24.97 13.03
C PRO A 583 1.19 -24.95 11.88
N VAL A 584 0.77 -23.77 11.41
CA VAL A 584 -0.15 -23.63 10.27
C VAL A 584 0.62 -23.86 8.96
N VAL A 585 1.74 -23.16 8.74
CA VAL A 585 2.52 -23.31 7.50
C VAL A 585 3.24 -24.65 7.41
N ALA A 586 3.67 -25.23 8.54
CA ALA A 586 4.30 -26.55 8.61
C ALA A 586 3.41 -27.68 8.07
N ALA A 587 2.09 -27.49 7.99
CA ALA A 587 1.17 -28.42 7.33
C ALA A 587 1.53 -28.66 5.84
N ALA A 588 2.23 -27.73 5.18
CA ALA A 588 2.74 -27.92 3.82
C ALA A 588 3.84 -29.00 3.72
N LEU A 589 4.64 -29.21 4.76
CA LEU A 589 5.80 -30.13 4.75
C LEU A 589 5.41 -31.58 4.46
N GLY A 590 4.18 -31.97 4.81
CA GLY A 590 3.62 -33.31 4.57
C GLY A 590 2.61 -33.38 3.42
N ARG A 591 2.38 -32.29 2.65
CA ARG A 591 1.34 -32.28 1.61
C ARG A 591 1.79 -33.05 0.36
N PRO A 592 1.03 -34.05 -0.10
CA PRO A 592 1.42 -34.85 -1.26
C PRO A 592 1.15 -34.18 -2.61
N ASP A 593 0.12 -33.33 -2.69
CA ASP A 593 -0.33 -32.69 -3.94
C ASP A 593 -0.95 -31.30 -3.67
N PRO A 594 -0.53 -30.22 -4.39
CA PRO A 594 0.72 -30.16 -5.13
C PRO A 594 1.90 -30.32 -4.16
N PRO A 595 2.99 -31.02 -4.53
CA PRO A 595 4.14 -31.21 -3.66
C PRO A 595 4.78 -29.86 -3.30
N LEU A 596 5.26 -29.73 -2.06
CA LEU A 596 6.00 -28.56 -1.61
C LEU A 596 7.36 -28.49 -2.32
N SER A 597 7.65 -27.39 -3.02
CA SER A 597 8.97 -27.17 -3.61
C SER A 597 10.00 -26.78 -2.54
N ASP A 598 11.26 -27.15 -2.77
CA ASP A 598 12.39 -26.78 -1.89
C ASP A 598 12.53 -25.26 -1.69
N TRP A 599 12.08 -24.46 -2.67
CA TRP A 599 12.06 -23.00 -2.60
C TRP A 599 11.20 -22.50 -1.43
N TRP A 600 9.96 -22.98 -1.35
CA TRP A 600 9.06 -22.65 -0.24
C TRP A 600 9.44 -23.39 1.04
N ARG A 601 9.94 -24.64 0.95
CA ARG A 601 10.48 -25.36 2.11
C ARG A 601 11.62 -24.59 2.77
N GLY A 602 12.49 -23.93 2.00
CA GLY A 602 13.57 -23.09 2.51
C GLY A 602 13.07 -21.93 3.38
N TYR A 603 11.98 -21.25 2.97
CA TYR A 603 11.35 -20.21 3.79
C TYR A 603 10.70 -20.77 5.06
N ILE A 604 10.05 -21.94 4.99
CA ILE A 604 9.49 -22.62 6.17
C ILE A 604 10.59 -23.02 7.16
N VAL A 605 11.73 -23.54 6.68
CA VAL A 605 12.88 -23.91 7.51
C VAL A 605 13.53 -22.69 8.17
N MET A 606 13.64 -21.56 7.47
CA MET A 606 14.11 -20.31 8.08
C MET A 606 13.13 -19.76 9.12
N ALA A 607 11.81 -19.89 8.91
CA ALA A 607 10.81 -19.57 9.93
C ALA A 607 10.90 -20.51 11.15
N HIS A 608 11.05 -21.83 10.92
CA HIS A 608 11.25 -22.83 11.97
C HIS A 608 12.43 -22.50 12.88
N ALA A 609 13.51 -21.95 12.31
CA ALA A 609 14.73 -21.59 13.04
C ALA A 609 14.51 -20.56 14.16
N ILE A 610 13.42 -19.78 14.10
CA ILE A 610 13.04 -18.80 15.13
C ILE A 610 12.62 -19.52 16.43
N ILE A 611 12.02 -20.70 16.33
CA ILE A 611 11.50 -21.49 17.47
C ILE A 611 12.36 -22.74 17.77
N ASP A 612 12.94 -23.38 16.75
CA ASP A 612 13.86 -24.52 16.88
C ASP A 612 14.98 -24.44 15.82
N ARG A 613 16.08 -23.78 16.17
CA ARG A 613 17.26 -23.69 15.30
C ARG A 613 17.93 -25.05 15.01
N GLU A 614 17.81 -26.01 15.93
CA GLU A 614 18.52 -27.30 15.85
C GLU A 614 17.79 -28.30 14.95
N ALA A 615 16.46 -28.22 14.89
CA ALA A 615 15.66 -28.89 13.88
C ALA A 615 15.87 -28.23 12.51
N ALA A 616 15.74 -26.90 12.44
CA ALA A 616 15.93 -26.14 11.21
C ALA A 616 17.30 -26.36 10.56
N TRP A 617 18.40 -26.48 11.34
CA TRP A 617 19.73 -26.79 10.79
C TRP A 617 19.77 -28.14 10.07
N LYS A 618 19.13 -29.16 10.65
CA LYS A 618 19.06 -30.51 10.06
C LYS A 618 18.16 -30.53 8.83
N GLU A 619 17.09 -29.77 8.84
CA GLU A 619 16.19 -29.62 7.69
C GLU A 619 16.87 -28.88 6.54
N ALA A 620 17.64 -27.81 6.83
CA ALA A 620 18.38 -27.05 5.82
C ALA A 620 19.42 -27.90 5.07
N ALA A 621 20.02 -28.89 5.73
CA ALA A 621 20.92 -29.84 5.08
C ALA A 621 20.23 -30.68 3.98
N THR A 622 18.89 -30.81 4.02
CA THR A 622 18.09 -31.55 3.02
C THR A 622 17.62 -30.70 1.84
N LEU A 623 17.89 -29.39 1.82
CA LEU A 623 17.47 -28.51 0.72
C LEU A 623 18.40 -28.68 -0.49
N GLU A 624 17.80 -28.97 -1.64
CA GLU A 624 18.49 -29.17 -2.93
C GLU A 624 18.42 -27.93 -3.84
N SER A 625 17.45 -27.03 -3.63
CA SER A 625 17.33 -25.77 -4.38
C SER A 625 16.68 -24.64 -3.57
N PHE A 626 16.83 -23.41 -4.03
CA PHE A 626 16.41 -22.20 -3.33
C PHE A 626 15.64 -21.27 -4.29
N ASP A 627 14.74 -20.45 -3.74
CA ASP A 627 14.06 -19.39 -4.49
C ASP A 627 15.07 -18.34 -5.02
N LEU A 628 14.72 -17.64 -6.10
CA LEU A 628 15.58 -16.68 -6.81
C LEU A 628 16.10 -15.51 -5.94
N GLY A 629 15.44 -15.21 -4.81
CA GLY A 629 15.90 -14.20 -3.83
C GLY A 629 16.68 -14.75 -2.64
N SER A 630 16.97 -16.06 -2.59
CA SER A 630 17.60 -16.75 -1.46
C SER A 630 18.71 -17.70 -1.91
N THR A 631 19.60 -18.07 -0.99
CA THR A 631 20.75 -18.95 -1.29
C THR A 631 21.05 -19.88 -0.10
N ARG A 632 21.84 -20.93 -0.32
CA ARG A 632 22.24 -21.87 0.74
C ARG A 632 22.98 -21.13 1.85
N ALA A 633 23.89 -20.23 1.49
CA ALA A 633 24.65 -19.40 2.42
C ALA A 633 23.73 -18.55 3.31
N ASN A 634 22.68 -17.95 2.75
CA ASN A 634 21.74 -17.14 3.54
C ASN A 634 20.88 -17.99 4.49
N VAL A 635 20.39 -19.15 4.03
CA VAL A 635 19.63 -20.09 4.87
C VAL A 635 20.48 -20.55 6.06
N LEU A 636 21.72 -21.01 5.81
CA LEU A 636 22.62 -21.47 6.87
C LEU A 636 23.02 -20.31 7.80
N TYR A 637 23.42 -19.15 7.26
CA TYR A 637 23.72 -17.96 8.07
C TYR A 637 22.56 -17.57 8.99
N TRP A 638 21.34 -17.56 8.46
CA TRP A 638 20.16 -17.18 9.22
C TRP A 638 19.97 -18.08 10.44
N ILE A 639 20.02 -19.41 10.25
CA ILE A 639 19.88 -20.41 11.32
C ILE A 639 21.06 -20.33 12.31
N ALA A 640 22.29 -20.19 11.80
CA ALA A 640 23.51 -20.06 12.62
C ALA A 640 23.59 -18.76 13.42
N THR A 641 22.67 -17.81 13.22
CA THR A 641 22.54 -16.58 14.02
C THR A 641 21.23 -16.46 14.80
N ARG A 642 20.36 -17.49 14.83
CA ARG A 642 19.17 -17.56 15.72
C ARG A 642 19.58 -17.82 17.19
N PRO A 643 18.75 -17.47 18.20
CA PRO A 643 19.08 -17.78 19.60
C PRO A 643 19.05 -19.29 19.86
N SER A 644 19.96 -19.81 20.70
CA SER A 644 19.96 -21.21 21.11
C SER A 644 18.75 -21.57 21.98
N GLN A 645 18.24 -22.81 21.84
CA GLN A 645 17.13 -23.28 22.66
C GLN A 645 17.45 -23.15 24.16
N GLY A 646 16.54 -22.53 24.91
CA GLY A 646 16.71 -22.30 26.34
C GLY A 646 17.60 -21.10 26.70
N ALA A 647 18.16 -20.37 25.73
CA ALA A 647 18.53 -18.98 25.98
C ALA A 647 17.27 -18.21 26.41
N PRO A 648 17.34 -17.30 27.40
CA PRO A 648 16.21 -16.41 27.66
C PRO A 648 15.89 -15.66 26.37
N PRO A 649 14.59 -15.43 26.03
CA PRO A 649 14.24 -14.68 24.84
C PRO A 649 14.96 -13.34 24.90
N GLY A 650 15.91 -13.16 23.97
CA GLY A 650 16.69 -11.94 23.84
C GLY A 650 15.70 -10.84 23.54
N THR A 651 15.39 -10.02 24.54
CA THR A 651 14.38 -8.98 24.39
C THR A 651 14.92 -8.00 23.35
N PRO A 652 14.19 -7.72 22.25
CA PRO A 652 14.40 -6.46 21.54
C PRO A 652 14.26 -5.37 22.59
N SER A 653 15.34 -4.64 22.87
CA SER A 653 15.51 -3.94 24.15
C SER A 653 14.35 -2.98 24.43
N PRO A 654 13.53 -3.20 25.49
CA PRO A 654 12.49 -2.25 25.85
C PRO A 654 13.13 -1.06 26.57
N ALA A 655 13.00 0.12 25.96
CA ALA A 655 13.37 1.45 26.45
C ALA A 655 13.76 1.57 27.94
N LEU A 656 15.01 1.95 28.20
CA LEU A 656 15.44 2.43 29.52
C LEU A 656 15.36 3.96 29.60
N ALA A 657 14.38 4.44 30.36
CA ALA A 657 14.09 5.87 30.49
C ALA A 657 15.19 6.66 31.23
N VAL A 658 15.70 7.73 30.59
CA VAL A 658 16.37 8.87 31.25
C VAL A 658 15.92 10.18 30.60
N SER A 659 15.83 11.24 31.40
CA SER A 659 15.25 12.55 31.06
C SER A 659 16.07 13.43 30.11
N ALA A 660 15.36 14.24 29.31
CA ALA A 660 15.88 15.25 28.39
C ALA A 660 16.79 16.34 29.03
N PRO A 661 17.44 17.16 28.19
CA PRO A 661 16.90 18.52 28.04
C PRO A 661 16.72 19.00 26.58
N GLN A 662 15.79 19.93 26.40
CA GLN A 662 15.39 20.48 25.10
C GLN A 662 16.41 21.47 24.52
N GLY A 663 16.57 21.46 23.20
CA GLY A 663 17.20 22.52 22.41
C GLY A 663 16.42 22.75 21.10
N PRO A 664 16.36 23.98 20.57
CA PRO A 664 15.56 24.28 19.37
C PRO A 664 16.27 23.80 18.09
N VAL A 665 15.57 23.02 17.25
CA VAL A 665 16.07 22.58 15.94
C VAL A 665 15.55 23.52 14.83
N VAL A 666 16.46 23.86 13.91
CA VAL A 666 16.21 24.74 12.77
C VAL A 666 15.48 23.98 11.66
N GLY A 667 14.47 24.61 11.06
CA GLY A 667 13.65 24.00 10.01
C GLY A 667 14.43 23.63 8.74
N LEU A 668 13.95 22.57 8.07
CA LEU A 668 14.52 22.01 6.85
C LEU A 668 14.53 23.03 5.69
N GLN A 669 15.68 23.63 5.42
CA GLN A 669 15.97 24.35 4.17
C GLN A 669 17.28 23.85 3.57
N GLY A 670 17.19 23.12 2.46
CA GLY A 670 18.34 22.74 1.65
C GLY A 670 18.96 23.97 0.94
N PRO A 671 20.28 23.97 0.68
CA PRO A 671 20.97 25.14 0.13
C PRO A 671 20.62 25.37 -1.35
N VAL A 672 20.17 26.59 -1.67
CA VAL A 672 19.93 27.03 -3.06
C VAL A 672 21.25 27.36 -3.75
N GLY A 673 21.78 26.41 -4.52
CA GLY A 673 22.91 26.63 -5.42
C GLY A 673 22.49 27.32 -6.71
N GLY A 674 22.72 28.63 -6.82
CA GLY A 674 22.43 29.40 -8.04
C GLY A 674 23.68 29.76 -8.86
N ARG A 675 23.63 29.56 -10.18
CA ARG A 675 24.34 30.29 -11.26
C ARG A 675 23.81 29.81 -12.63
N GLN A 676 23.12 30.68 -13.37
CA GLN A 676 23.64 31.46 -14.51
C GLN A 676 23.77 30.67 -15.83
N GLU A 677 22.95 31.06 -16.82
CA GLU A 677 23.05 30.68 -18.23
C GLU A 677 24.34 31.21 -18.88
N PRO A 678 24.67 30.76 -20.11
CA PRO A 678 24.38 31.66 -21.22
C PRO A 678 23.79 31.03 -22.50
N VAL A 679 23.30 31.93 -23.36
CA VAL A 679 22.50 31.77 -24.59
C VAL A 679 23.24 31.17 -25.80
N GLY A 680 22.50 30.39 -26.61
CA GLY A 680 22.76 30.09 -28.04
C GLY A 680 22.34 28.66 -28.43
N GLY A 681 21.72 28.34 -29.57
CA GLY A 681 21.27 29.12 -30.72
C GLY A 681 21.31 28.26 -32.00
N SER A 682 20.36 28.46 -32.94
CA SER A 682 20.39 27.98 -34.36
C SER A 682 19.75 26.61 -34.78
N GLN A 683 18.60 26.74 -35.45
CA GLN A 683 18.22 26.16 -36.76
C GLN A 683 17.88 24.67 -37.00
N VAL A 684 16.94 24.50 -37.95
CA VAL A 684 16.36 23.27 -38.54
C VAL A 684 16.67 23.28 -40.05
N PRO A 685 17.07 22.15 -40.65
CA PRO A 685 16.22 21.41 -41.62
C PRO A 685 16.30 19.87 -41.42
N GLY A 686 15.43 19.01 -41.96
CA GLY A 686 14.38 19.18 -42.97
C GLY A 686 14.63 18.26 -44.19
N GLY A 687 13.96 17.09 -44.27
CA GLY A 687 14.06 16.18 -45.43
C GLY A 687 13.26 14.87 -45.29
N GLY A 688 12.39 14.57 -46.28
CA GLY A 688 11.81 13.23 -46.50
C GLY A 688 12.73 12.35 -47.37
N PRO A 689 12.31 11.16 -47.89
CA PRO A 689 11.10 11.07 -48.74
C PRO A 689 10.32 9.71 -48.80
N GLN A 690 9.15 9.79 -49.45
CA GLN A 690 8.47 8.84 -50.38
C GLN A 690 8.45 7.28 -50.25
N ARG A 691 7.23 6.76 -50.51
CA ARG A 691 6.71 5.40 -50.82
C ARG A 691 7.29 4.79 -52.15
N PRO A 692 7.10 3.47 -52.53
CA PRO A 692 5.79 2.78 -52.65
C PRO A 692 5.70 1.22 -52.50
N LEU A 693 4.53 0.68 -52.90
CA LEU A 693 3.87 -0.63 -52.62
C LEU A 693 4.20 -1.81 -53.57
N VAL A 694 4.13 -3.07 -53.04
CA VAL A 694 3.81 -4.39 -53.70
C VAL A 694 3.32 -5.38 -52.59
N GLY A 695 2.47 -6.42 -52.75
CA GLY A 695 1.55 -6.77 -53.85
C GLY A 695 0.99 -8.23 -53.95
N SER A 696 0.19 -8.72 -52.98
CA SER A 696 -0.83 -9.83 -53.09
C SER A 696 -0.45 -11.34 -53.14
N GLN A 697 -1.48 -12.20 -52.90
CA GLN A 697 -1.60 -13.70 -52.95
C GLN A 697 -1.33 -14.46 -51.63
N GLY A 698 -2.02 -15.57 -51.28
CA GLY A 698 -3.13 -16.34 -51.89
C GLY A 698 -3.68 -17.39 -50.89
N ALA A 699 -4.85 -18.00 -51.14
CA ALA A 699 -5.58 -18.84 -50.15
C ALA A 699 -5.51 -20.36 -50.41
N VAL A 700 -5.88 -21.20 -49.42
CA VAL A 700 -6.78 -22.39 -49.55
C VAL A 700 -7.09 -23.01 -48.16
N ARG A 701 -8.21 -23.74 -48.03
CA ARG A 701 -8.74 -24.36 -46.79
C ARG A 701 -8.58 -25.89 -46.77
N GLY A 702 -8.44 -26.47 -45.58
CA GLY A 702 -8.79 -27.87 -45.24
C GLY A 702 -9.73 -27.91 -44.01
N ARG A 703 -10.47 -29.00 -43.78
CA ARG A 703 -11.41 -29.16 -42.65
C ARG A 703 -11.20 -30.49 -41.92
N GLY A 704 -11.28 -30.45 -40.58
CA GLY A 704 -11.62 -31.58 -39.71
C GLY A 704 -12.42 -31.07 -38.50
N VAL A 705 -13.40 -31.83 -38.02
CA VAL A 705 -14.15 -31.53 -36.78
C VAL A 705 -14.59 -32.84 -36.14
N VAL A 706 -14.25 -33.02 -34.87
CA VAL A 706 -14.82 -34.06 -34.00
C VAL A 706 -15.34 -33.35 -32.74
N ALA A 707 -16.43 -33.85 -32.16
CA ALA A 707 -17.05 -33.28 -30.96
C ALA A 707 -16.90 -34.26 -29.78
N GLY A 708 -16.64 -33.72 -28.59
CA GLY A 708 -16.55 -34.42 -27.31
C GLY A 708 -17.36 -33.69 -26.24
N GLU A 709 -17.62 -34.35 -25.12
CA GLU A 709 -18.79 -34.12 -24.26
C GLU A 709 -18.69 -32.97 -23.24
N GLU A 710 -19.86 -32.49 -22.78
CA GLU A 710 -19.99 -31.44 -21.77
C GLU A 710 -19.81 -32.00 -20.34
N MET A 711 -18.96 -31.38 -19.51
CA MET A 711 -19.07 -31.44 -18.06
C MET A 711 -19.52 -30.07 -17.52
N ALA A 712 -20.50 -30.07 -16.63
CA ALA A 712 -21.06 -28.86 -16.04
C ALA A 712 -20.44 -28.55 -14.68
N VAL A 713 -19.97 -27.31 -14.51
CA VAL A 713 -19.70 -26.68 -13.21
C VAL A 713 -20.69 -25.52 -13.06
N ASP A 714 -21.35 -25.42 -11.92
CA ASP A 714 -22.38 -24.40 -11.70
C ASP A 714 -21.78 -22.99 -11.66
N GLY A 715 -22.41 -22.06 -12.38
CA GLY A 715 -22.04 -20.64 -12.39
C GLY A 715 -22.25 -19.94 -13.73
N CYS A 716 -22.01 -20.62 -14.86
CA CYS A 716 -22.15 -20.00 -16.19
C CYS A 716 -22.55 -21.04 -17.26
N ARG A 717 -23.73 -20.91 -17.87
CA ARG A 717 -24.22 -21.88 -18.90
C ARG A 717 -23.97 -21.39 -20.32
N GLN A 718 -23.44 -22.29 -21.17
CA GLN A 718 -23.20 -22.16 -22.61
C GLN A 718 -22.05 -21.25 -23.08
N CYS A 719 -20.83 -21.77 -22.95
CA CYS A 719 -19.73 -21.47 -23.88
C CYS A 719 -19.48 -22.70 -24.77
N SER A 720 -19.23 -22.51 -26.07
CA SER A 720 -18.74 -23.59 -26.93
C SER A 720 -17.28 -23.38 -27.28
N CYS A 721 -16.46 -24.38 -26.96
CA CYS A 721 -15.03 -24.41 -27.25
C CYS A 721 -14.75 -25.37 -28.39
N LYS A 722 -13.75 -25.04 -29.20
CA LYS A 722 -13.28 -25.89 -30.29
C LYS A 722 -11.76 -25.88 -30.28
N CYS A 723 -11.18 -27.05 -30.06
CA CYS A 723 -9.73 -27.24 -30.05
C CYS A 723 -9.30 -27.90 -31.35
N ASP A 724 -8.13 -27.49 -31.84
CA ASP A 724 -7.43 -28.12 -32.96
C ASP A 724 -6.05 -28.52 -32.42
N CYS A 725 -5.71 -29.80 -32.55
CA CYS A 725 -4.46 -30.39 -32.06
C CYS A 725 -3.84 -31.15 -33.23
N SER A 726 -2.57 -30.88 -33.53
CA SER A 726 -1.85 -31.49 -34.65
C SER A 726 -0.69 -32.34 -34.15
N GLU A 727 -0.66 -33.62 -34.54
CA GLU A 727 0.44 -34.53 -34.22
C GLU A 727 1.79 -33.97 -34.71
N VAL A 728 2.72 -33.78 -33.79
CA VAL A 728 4.13 -33.57 -34.12
C VAL A 728 4.78 -34.93 -34.33
N GLY A 729 5.58 -35.05 -35.40
CA GLY A 729 6.16 -36.32 -35.83
C GLY A 729 7.01 -37.00 -34.76
N ALA A 730 6.96 -38.34 -34.73
CA ALA A 730 7.51 -39.19 -33.68
C ALA A 730 8.95 -38.81 -33.26
N GLY A 731 9.11 -38.28 -32.05
CA GLY A 731 10.44 -37.92 -31.53
C GLY A 731 10.53 -37.29 -30.15
N GLU A 732 9.49 -36.64 -29.61
CA GLU A 732 9.46 -36.07 -28.26
C GLU A 732 8.01 -35.90 -27.79
N ARG A 733 7.77 -35.85 -26.47
CA ARG A 733 6.40 -35.85 -25.88
C ARG A 733 6.01 -34.49 -25.33
N GLU A 734 5.29 -33.71 -26.13
CA GLU A 734 4.37 -32.66 -25.69
C GLU A 734 3.37 -32.35 -26.83
N GLU A 735 2.07 -32.26 -26.53
CA GLU A 735 1.02 -31.93 -27.52
C GLU A 735 0.63 -30.45 -27.39
N GLU A 736 0.90 -29.63 -28.41
CA GLU A 736 0.36 -28.26 -28.49
C GLU A 736 -1.09 -28.30 -29.03
N CYS A 737 -2.07 -28.13 -28.15
CA CYS A 737 -3.48 -27.94 -28.53
C CYS A 737 -3.86 -26.45 -28.50
N ARG A 738 -4.47 -25.94 -29.58
CA ARG A 738 -5.00 -24.56 -29.62
C ARG A 738 -6.53 -24.57 -29.56
N CYS A 739 -7.09 -24.01 -28.49
CA CYS A 739 -8.52 -23.92 -28.27
C CYS A 739 -9.07 -22.50 -28.52
N ALA A 740 -10.20 -22.40 -29.21
CA ALA A 740 -10.96 -21.17 -29.38
C ALA A 740 -12.37 -21.33 -28.81
N CYS A 741 -12.72 -20.53 -27.80
CA CYS A 741 -14.03 -20.54 -27.16
C CYS A 741 -14.89 -19.34 -27.58
N ARG A 742 -16.19 -19.56 -27.75
CA ARG A 742 -17.19 -18.49 -27.89
C ARG A 742 -18.27 -18.64 -26.83
N CYS A 743 -18.43 -17.61 -26.01
CA CYS A 743 -19.57 -17.43 -25.11
C CYS A 743 -20.48 -16.34 -25.71
N ARG A 744 -21.81 -16.51 -25.63
CA ARG A 744 -22.76 -15.43 -26.00
C ARG A 744 -22.97 -14.52 -24.81
N ARG A 745 -22.85 -13.19 -25.01
CA ARG A 745 -23.32 -12.21 -24.03
C ARG A 745 -24.84 -12.32 -23.86
N VAL A 746 -25.29 -12.30 -22.61
CA VAL A 746 -26.58 -11.72 -22.24
C VAL A 746 -26.32 -10.25 -21.87
N GLU A 747 -27.24 -9.35 -22.19
CA GLU A 747 -27.07 -7.91 -21.94
C GLU A 747 -27.09 -7.59 -20.44
N GLY A 748 -26.22 -6.68 -19.98
CA GLY A 748 -26.39 -6.00 -18.70
C GLY A 748 -25.64 -6.55 -17.48
N ARG A 749 -24.36 -6.91 -17.59
CA ARG A 749 -23.33 -6.83 -16.54
C ARG A 749 -21.93 -6.98 -17.14
N SER A 750 -20.91 -6.41 -16.48
CA SER A 750 -19.53 -6.34 -16.97
C SER A 750 -18.57 -7.01 -15.99
N ASP A 751 -18.60 -8.33 -15.95
CA ASP A 751 -17.65 -9.13 -15.19
C ASP A 751 -16.58 -9.69 -16.15
N TYR A 752 -15.31 -9.46 -15.84
CA TYR A 752 -14.18 -10.01 -16.59
C TYR A 752 -13.79 -11.37 -15.99
N CYS A 753 -14.10 -12.46 -16.69
CA CYS A 753 -13.41 -13.72 -16.43
C CYS A 753 -11.97 -13.62 -16.98
N LEU A 754 -10.99 -13.54 -16.08
CA LEU A 754 -9.61 -13.90 -16.43
C LEU A 754 -9.56 -15.41 -16.69
N ALA A 755 -8.88 -15.80 -17.76
CA ALA A 755 -8.56 -17.20 -18.00
C ALA A 755 -7.35 -17.58 -17.14
N ILE A 756 -7.43 -18.75 -16.51
CA ILE A 756 -6.31 -19.47 -15.90
C ILE A 756 -5.56 -20.21 -17.02
#